data_AF-A0A150QIZ6-F1
#
_entry.id   AF-A0A150QIZ6-F1
#
_cell.length_a   1.000
_cell.length_b   1.000
_cell.length_c   1.000
_cell.angle_alpha   90.00
_cell.angle_beta   90.00
_cell.angle_gamma   90.00
#
_symmetry.space_group_name_H-M   'P 1'
#
loop_
_entity.id
_entity.type
_entity.pdbx_description
1 polymer ?
#
loop_
_entity_poly.entity_id
_entity_poly.type
_entity_poly.pdbx_seq_one_letter_code
_entity_poly.pdbx_strand_id
1 'polypeptide(L)'
;MRRRTLRSSAANGVRLVALAAAGAVAVSCHEPLDTRRVAPPKATLGDDVFGVLCDRVGASSLVEDPTGASYQRVCHHDGEGRYEDTVDVSLLPPVSGARAERARRLGVAKVEAMARRRGDLVRAVNAAVPDVEIDNVAAGEGGGKIRLHDAVLSLSQTIAPLYETNPFDAGAPPVLPESTRGIGRLAAAFAGSEEASGKLAQIGERKGYRPAGVALGAARAALEYPELRAMTLASLDVLGPGGAGEAALQALLAAGKGELLAMEPTTSREAPLAIDEATAQPSRPRTLAELAGAVAVAEHPRFAERDAAPPRYIARRDRRGFALPAGGGVAAPFADEDGDGLADVDAFGRFVDASGASLSLDTPFWVPGVAPSREPDRFGRPSPERYAYIDTSRTLAAAALRSIAPLLDATRYAGDGDPEPWKTEHEGLMYALAGSYLLFGDREEAQYDFARGKRLPPDATCDGCLRYRRFRGEDSPLADMAHAVGQVLADRDSDALLVTLIDLFENHEAELARMAGAALRIRDVAREHDRLAAEGKEPVAQIADDAPLGDELAAVLGRAVEQPGLVARLLEALASDALLAQHGGARHAGEAVAAMLTTRDQYAYNPGDLNGPAINLTVGAPSTADPRTPVDPTKPRAGDNRSNMERLMHLMHDTAGVRQCNKEGAVVTVFGLTVPFVDFAECELFQIDDLAAFYLDSLLPEGHPKRAELAVKPSALALLVTDAILESASGITGLTGHPTPAALSRLIYFGADSERYPGLRDLDPLRDLANETTNQFISGSLEPAGTIHCPKNALGVNECSTPENLIRVRHPGTTFLIERLGLGAYLSPIVAAFAEVGPDTTGEEILIDLFSTAYRHWPGKDHGPECIKAGSPATNTAYCSEAGASSYEPILADALQAEDVLASSVAFAKMATDPAAPVTVQRGPRAGQAWTKAQAIEKLARILFSADHAASVGMVDRWGKKTATWADGRTQEQLTGFTLLADALNRIDARFEESSAPDAAERKGQWKRATDELIDALLAVEGSGPEARFKNRALPRMGAVVLRALREQLNARCPDRETTGRCAWAQKELGAKVVDLVSHPLFAGLADVMESIRAHEPARREVERFLVAMLDADGDAFPALLATVVDGAQLLASDDVLAPLLRTAAVALSPAGDAEGPGAADAGLEALKALNDDRYDRYHAMDHVLPALVAPMADGRAPIQVFLDALADVNRVDAESAAPLSAEDYRQVFLSTRDFLLDETRGLEQIYAIIKNRPHE
;
A
#
# COMPACT_ATOMS: atom_id res chain seq x y z
N MET A 1 -24.43 59.98 -43.92
CA MET A 1 -24.24 61.19 -44.75
C MET A 1 -23.35 60.85 -45.94
N ARG A 2 -23.86 61.06 -47.16
CA ARG A 2 -23.20 61.20 -48.49
C ARG A 2 -22.13 60.16 -48.91
N ARG A 3 -22.48 59.21 -49.81
CA ARG A 3 -22.28 59.22 -51.29
C ARG A 3 -20.83 58.82 -51.67
N ARG A 4 -20.52 57.91 -52.60
CA ARG A 4 -21.18 57.44 -53.84
C ARG A 4 -20.32 56.27 -54.42
N THR A 5 -20.88 55.09 -54.71
CA THR A 5 -21.16 54.52 -56.07
C THR A 5 -19.99 53.80 -56.77
N LEU A 6 -20.13 52.74 -57.59
CA LEU A 6 -21.24 51.95 -58.17
C LEU A 6 -20.58 50.69 -58.80
N ARG A 7 -21.10 49.47 -58.51
CA ARG A 7 -21.79 48.52 -59.44
C ARG A 7 -20.91 47.81 -60.49
N SER A 8 -20.80 46.48 -60.42
CA SER A 8 -21.75 45.44 -60.93
C SER A 8 -21.34 45.01 -62.34
N SER A 9 -21.54 43.80 -62.83
CA SER A 9 -22.34 42.65 -62.43
C SER A 9 -22.04 41.56 -63.47
N ALA A 10 -22.09 40.29 -63.03
CA ALA A 10 -22.67 39.15 -63.74
C ALA A 10 -22.14 38.78 -65.14
N ALA A 11 -22.22 37.55 -65.60
CA ALA A 11 -22.32 36.21 -65.05
C ALA A 11 -22.26 35.32 -66.30
N ASN A 12 -21.72 34.12 -66.14
CA ASN A 12 -22.09 32.92 -66.89
C ASN A 12 -22.03 32.94 -68.43
N GLY A 13 -21.13 32.10 -68.92
CA GLY A 13 -21.61 30.89 -69.60
C GLY A 13 -21.54 30.88 -71.11
N VAL A 14 -20.81 29.88 -71.61
CA VAL A 14 -21.10 29.15 -72.85
C VAL A 14 -20.67 29.82 -74.17
N ARG A 15 -19.40 29.61 -74.51
CA ARG A 15 -18.93 29.23 -75.86
C ARG A 15 -17.75 28.28 -75.64
N LEU A 16 -18.00 27.07 -75.13
CA LEU A 16 -18.37 25.93 -75.97
C LEU A 16 -17.72 26.04 -77.35
N VAL A 17 -16.64 25.29 -77.46
CA VAL A 17 -16.43 24.34 -78.55
C VAL A 17 -16.06 24.97 -79.88
N ALA A 18 -14.85 24.60 -80.27
CA ALA A 18 -14.44 24.42 -81.65
C ALA A 18 -14.22 25.77 -82.34
N LEU A 19 -13.05 26.08 -82.86
CA LEU A 19 -12.29 25.41 -83.89
C LEU A 19 -11.04 26.32 -83.98
N ALA A 20 -9.79 25.91 -84.12
CA ALA A 20 -9.14 24.72 -84.63
C ALA A 20 -7.66 25.00 -84.28
N ALA A 21 -6.95 24.15 -83.56
CA ALA A 21 -6.19 23.06 -84.17
C ALA A 21 -5.61 23.44 -85.55
N ALA A 22 -4.27 23.61 -85.55
CA ALA A 22 -3.36 23.35 -86.66
C ALA A 22 -3.20 24.41 -87.77
N GLY A 23 -1.97 24.94 -87.87
CA GLY A 23 -1.48 25.76 -88.96
C GLY A 23 -0.27 26.59 -88.52
N ALA A 24 0.74 26.00 -87.87
CA ALA A 24 1.95 25.52 -88.54
C ALA A 24 2.88 26.64 -89.06
N VAL A 25 3.95 26.85 -88.27
CA VAL A 25 5.35 26.96 -88.69
C VAL A 25 5.84 28.27 -89.34
N ALA A 26 6.67 28.98 -88.56
CA ALA A 26 8.01 29.51 -88.88
C ALA A 26 8.25 30.98 -88.53
N VAL A 27 9.47 31.20 -88.01
CA VAL A 27 10.23 32.46 -87.92
C VAL A 27 10.08 33.25 -86.60
N SER A 28 10.72 32.70 -85.58
CA SER A 28 11.82 33.29 -84.79
C SER A 28 11.66 34.66 -84.10
N CYS A 29 11.92 34.61 -82.78
CA CYS A 29 12.50 35.65 -81.91
C CYS A 29 11.62 36.83 -81.49
N HIS A 30 10.75 36.62 -80.50
CA HIS A 30 10.60 37.54 -79.37
C HIS A 30 9.88 36.82 -78.21
N GLU A 31 10.61 36.39 -77.17
CA GLU A 31 9.96 36.12 -75.88
C GLU A 31 10.02 37.38 -75.01
N PRO A 32 8.91 37.72 -74.33
CA PRO A 32 8.81 38.90 -73.48
C PRO A 32 9.59 38.67 -72.18
N LEU A 33 10.29 39.70 -71.70
CA LEU A 33 10.81 39.77 -70.34
C LEU A 33 9.70 39.41 -69.33
N ASP A 34 9.79 38.21 -68.74
CA ASP A 34 9.04 37.86 -67.55
C ASP A 34 9.59 38.68 -66.38
N THR A 35 8.79 39.64 -65.92
CA THR A 35 9.12 40.50 -64.76
C THR A 35 8.58 39.95 -63.45
N ARG A 36 8.09 38.69 -63.41
CA ARG A 36 7.91 37.99 -62.14
C ARG A 36 9.30 37.64 -61.60
N ARG A 37 9.85 38.50 -60.75
CA ARG A 37 10.85 38.04 -59.79
C ARG A 37 10.17 36.98 -58.92
N VAL A 38 10.37 35.72 -59.25
CA VAL A 38 10.19 34.63 -58.30
C VAL A 38 11.17 34.96 -57.17
N ALA A 39 10.65 35.31 -55.99
CA ALA A 39 11.50 35.47 -54.83
C ALA A 39 12.27 34.16 -54.65
N PRO A 40 13.60 34.19 -54.47
CA PRO A 40 14.34 32.97 -54.18
C PRO A 40 13.70 32.29 -52.96
N PRO A 41 13.61 30.95 -52.95
CA PRO A 41 13.03 30.23 -51.81
C PRO A 41 13.76 30.64 -50.54
N LYS A 42 13.00 30.99 -49.50
CA LYS A 42 13.56 31.37 -48.20
C LYS A 42 13.96 30.09 -47.47
N ALA A 43 15.26 29.86 -47.32
CA ALA A 43 15.77 28.75 -46.52
C ALA A 43 15.20 28.79 -45.10
N THR A 44 14.78 27.63 -44.60
CA THR A 44 14.33 27.47 -43.21
C THR A 44 15.51 27.08 -42.32
N LEU A 45 15.37 27.20 -40.99
CA LEU A 45 16.37 26.70 -40.06
C LEU A 45 16.65 25.20 -40.29
N GLY A 46 15.61 24.43 -40.61
CA GLY A 46 15.75 23.03 -40.98
C GLY A 46 16.59 22.80 -42.24
N ASP A 47 16.49 23.66 -43.26
CA ASP A 47 17.33 23.57 -44.46
C ASP A 47 18.80 23.80 -44.11
N ASP A 48 19.08 24.83 -43.30
CA ASP A 48 20.46 25.18 -42.89
C ASP A 48 21.08 24.08 -42.02
N VAL A 49 20.34 23.57 -41.02
CA VAL A 49 20.80 22.47 -40.16
C VAL A 49 20.99 21.19 -40.95
N PHE A 50 20.08 20.87 -41.88
CA PHE A 50 20.25 19.73 -42.78
C PHE A 50 21.53 19.88 -43.62
N GLY A 51 21.78 21.06 -44.20
CA GLY A 51 22.97 21.32 -44.99
C GLY A 51 24.26 21.08 -44.21
N VAL A 52 24.34 21.58 -42.98
CA VAL A 52 25.51 21.37 -42.08
C VAL A 52 25.70 19.89 -41.74
N LEU A 53 24.62 19.19 -41.37
CA LEU A 53 24.69 17.76 -41.05
C LEU A 53 25.06 16.92 -42.27
N CYS A 54 24.49 17.23 -43.43
CA CYS A 54 24.76 16.55 -44.69
C CYS A 54 26.20 16.78 -45.14
N ASP A 55 26.73 18.01 -45.06
CA ASP A 55 28.13 18.31 -45.37
C ASP A 55 29.09 17.54 -44.46
N ARG A 56 28.74 17.40 -43.17
CA ARG A 56 29.55 16.62 -42.23
C ARG A 56 29.55 15.13 -42.57
N VAL A 57 28.39 14.57 -42.91
CA VAL A 57 28.29 13.18 -43.39
C VAL A 57 29.06 13.01 -44.70
N GLY A 58 28.94 13.95 -45.64
CA GLY A 58 29.69 13.99 -46.90
C GLY A 58 31.20 13.99 -46.68
N ALA A 59 31.71 14.95 -45.90
CA ALA A 59 33.13 15.10 -45.63
C ALA A 59 33.74 13.89 -44.89
N SER A 60 32.96 13.24 -44.02
CA SER A 60 33.41 12.05 -43.30
C SER A 60 33.28 10.75 -44.10
N SER A 61 32.33 10.67 -45.04
CA SER A 61 32.06 9.48 -45.85
C SER A 61 32.84 9.45 -47.17
N LEU A 62 33.19 10.62 -47.72
CA LEU A 62 33.90 10.81 -48.99
C LEU A 62 35.19 11.61 -48.76
N VAL A 63 36.11 11.03 -47.98
CA VAL A 63 37.40 11.66 -47.62
C VAL A 63 38.28 12.00 -48.83
N GLU A 64 38.01 11.39 -49.99
CA GLU A 64 38.64 11.70 -51.27
C GLU A 64 38.15 12.98 -51.96
N ASP A 65 37.04 13.57 -51.51
CA ASP A 65 36.50 14.85 -52.01
C ASP A 65 36.66 15.94 -50.94
N PRO A 66 37.86 16.53 -50.82
CA PRO A 66 38.12 17.57 -49.82
C PRO A 66 37.35 18.87 -50.09
N THR A 67 36.75 19.02 -51.28
CA THR A 67 36.00 20.22 -51.67
C THR A 67 34.50 20.10 -51.46
N GLY A 68 34.01 18.87 -51.28
CA GLY A 68 32.59 18.55 -51.21
C GLY A 68 31.81 18.76 -52.51
N ALA A 69 32.50 18.98 -53.64
CA ALA A 69 31.85 19.29 -54.92
C ALA A 69 30.89 18.19 -55.39
N SER A 70 31.20 16.92 -55.09
CA SER A 70 30.38 15.76 -55.48
C SER A 70 29.03 15.69 -54.76
N TYR A 71 28.92 16.26 -53.56
CA TYR A 71 27.70 16.20 -52.73
C TYR A 71 27.12 17.58 -52.40
N GLN A 72 27.73 18.67 -52.86
CA GLN A 72 27.27 20.04 -52.63
C GLN A 72 25.80 20.23 -52.98
N ARG A 73 25.36 19.68 -54.12
CA ARG A 73 23.97 19.78 -54.62
C ARG A 73 22.99 18.87 -53.87
N VAL A 74 23.50 17.86 -53.17
CA VAL A 74 22.72 16.98 -52.29
C VAL A 74 22.44 17.68 -50.97
N CYS A 75 23.46 18.36 -50.41
CA CYS A 75 23.39 19.01 -49.11
C CYS A 75 22.83 20.44 -49.16
N HIS A 76 22.99 21.14 -50.29
CA HIS A 76 22.52 22.51 -50.48
C HIS A 76 21.68 22.64 -51.75
N HIS A 77 20.59 23.39 -51.65
CA HIS A 77 19.77 23.68 -52.81
C HIS A 77 20.38 24.76 -53.70
N ASP A 78 19.98 24.77 -54.97
CA ASP A 78 20.42 25.76 -55.93
C ASP A 78 19.66 27.09 -55.83
N GLY A 79 20.02 28.06 -56.69
CA GLY A 79 19.33 29.36 -56.73
C GLY A 79 17.83 29.30 -57.05
N GLU A 80 17.31 28.12 -57.42
CA GLU A 80 15.90 27.83 -57.68
C GLU A 80 15.25 26.96 -56.58
N GLY A 81 15.98 26.65 -55.49
CA GLY A 81 15.49 25.85 -54.36
C GLY A 81 15.52 24.35 -54.56
N ARG A 82 16.24 23.84 -55.57
CA ARG A 82 16.29 22.40 -55.86
C ARG A 82 17.53 21.75 -55.28
N TYR A 83 17.33 20.65 -54.57
CA TYR A 83 18.36 19.71 -54.18
C TYR A 83 18.47 18.58 -55.21
N GLU A 84 19.63 17.94 -55.27
CA GLU A 84 19.83 16.65 -55.93
C GLU A 84 19.69 15.50 -54.91
N ASP A 85 19.41 14.29 -55.40
CA ASP A 85 19.20 13.10 -54.56
C ASP A 85 20.38 12.11 -54.59
N THR A 86 21.34 12.35 -55.50
CA THR A 86 22.47 11.44 -55.77
C THR A 86 23.79 12.19 -55.75
N VAL A 87 24.85 11.53 -55.31
CA VAL A 87 26.22 12.10 -55.37
C VAL A 87 26.72 12.09 -56.81
N ASP A 88 27.30 13.19 -57.28
CA ASP A 88 27.96 13.23 -58.58
C ASP A 88 29.33 12.54 -58.51
N VAL A 89 29.32 11.23 -58.72
CA VAL A 89 30.52 10.39 -58.71
C VAL A 89 31.52 10.75 -59.82
N SER A 90 31.13 11.53 -60.84
CA SER A 90 32.05 11.98 -61.89
C SER A 90 33.04 13.04 -61.39
N LEU A 91 32.71 13.70 -60.27
CA LEU A 91 33.56 14.68 -59.60
C LEU A 91 34.54 14.03 -58.60
N LEU A 92 34.43 12.71 -58.38
CA LEU A 92 35.32 11.96 -57.49
C LEU A 92 36.57 11.43 -58.24
N PRO A 93 37.75 11.40 -57.59
CA PRO A 93 38.98 10.87 -58.21
C PRO A 93 38.87 9.36 -58.45
N PRO A 94 39.44 8.76 -59.51
CA PRO A 94 39.29 7.34 -59.80
C PRO A 94 39.85 6.44 -58.68
N VAL A 95 39.14 5.37 -58.35
CA VAL A 95 39.60 4.31 -57.42
C VAL A 95 39.85 3.03 -58.19
N SER A 96 40.79 2.21 -57.70
CA SER A 96 41.06 0.90 -58.26
C SER A 96 41.18 -0.15 -57.16
N GLY A 97 40.54 -1.30 -57.36
CA GLY A 97 40.59 -2.44 -56.47
C GLY A 97 39.34 -2.55 -55.60
N ALA A 98 38.88 -3.79 -55.42
CA ALA A 98 37.59 -4.12 -54.84
C ALA A 98 37.31 -3.48 -53.46
N ARG A 99 38.35 -3.28 -52.63
CA ARG A 99 38.20 -2.64 -51.31
C ARG A 99 37.91 -1.14 -51.42
N ALA A 100 38.63 -0.42 -52.28
CA ALA A 100 38.46 1.02 -52.48
C ALA A 100 37.14 1.32 -53.20
N GLU A 101 36.79 0.51 -54.21
CA GLU A 101 35.50 0.57 -54.90
C GLU A 101 34.32 0.33 -53.94
N ARG A 102 34.43 -0.69 -53.07
CA ARG A 102 33.41 -0.97 -52.04
C ARG A 102 33.32 0.16 -51.01
N ALA A 103 34.45 0.68 -50.52
CA ALA A 103 34.46 1.79 -49.57
C ALA A 103 33.78 3.04 -50.14
N ARG A 104 34.08 3.37 -51.40
CA ARG A 104 33.41 4.47 -52.11
C ARG A 104 31.91 4.26 -52.24
N ARG A 105 31.47 3.08 -52.69
CA ARG A 105 30.03 2.77 -52.80
C ARG A 105 29.32 3.01 -51.47
N LEU A 106 29.88 2.48 -50.38
CA LEU A 106 29.32 2.67 -49.03
C LEU A 106 29.34 4.13 -48.59
N GLY A 107 30.40 4.89 -48.92
CA GLY A 107 30.48 6.32 -48.64
C GLY A 107 29.41 7.13 -49.39
N VAL A 108 29.22 6.87 -50.68
CA VAL A 108 28.15 7.46 -51.49
C VAL A 108 26.78 7.11 -50.93
N ALA A 109 26.55 5.83 -50.61
CA ALA A 109 25.29 5.35 -50.04
C ALA A 109 24.87 6.11 -48.77
N LYS A 110 25.82 6.48 -47.90
CA LYS A 110 25.56 7.26 -46.68
C LYS A 110 25.10 8.68 -46.98
N VAL A 111 25.73 9.35 -47.95
CA VAL A 111 25.36 10.71 -48.35
C VAL A 111 23.99 10.71 -49.05
N GLU A 112 23.72 9.71 -49.89
CA GLU A 112 22.40 9.55 -50.51
C GLU A 112 21.33 9.14 -49.50
N ALA A 113 21.69 8.48 -48.40
CA ALA A 113 20.76 8.23 -47.29
C ALA A 113 20.35 9.53 -46.59
N MET A 114 21.27 10.48 -46.41
CA MET A 114 20.91 11.84 -45.96
C MET A 114 19.92 12.49 -46.91
N ALA A 115 20.13 12.38 -48.23
CA ALA A 115 19.21 12.89 -49.24
C ALA A 115 17.80 12.29 -49.09
N ARG A 116 17.69 10.97 -48.90
CA ARG A 116 16.39 10.30 -48.66
C ARG A 116 15.69 10.77 -47.39
N ARG A 117 16.43 11.10 -46.33
CA ARG A 117 15.89 11.61 -45.06
C ARG A 117 15.72 13.12 -45.02
N ARG A 118 16.18 13.86 -46.04
CA ARG A 118 16.18 15.33 -46.10
C ARG A 118 14.84 15.95 -45.71
N GLY A 119 13.77 15.55 -46.39
CA GLY A 119 12.45 16.10 -46.14
C GLY A 119 11.98 15.88 -44.70
N ASP A 120 12.28 14.72 -44.12
CA ASP A 120 11.90 14.37 -42.75
C ASP A 120 12.75 15.14 -41.73
N LEU A 121 14.06 15.22 -41.93
CA LEU A 121 14.99 15.96 -41.06
C LEU A 121 14.69 17.46 -41.05
N VAL A 122 14.48 18.08 -42.22
CA VAL A 122 14.12 19.50 -42.33
C VAL A 122 12.81 19.78 -41.57
N ARG A 123 11.79 18.93 -41.74
CA ARG A 123 10.52 19.07 -40.99
C ARG A 123 10.71 18.88 -39.49
N ALA A 124 11.49 17.89 -39.07
CA ALA A 124 11.77 17.62 -37.66
C ALA A 124 12.48 18.80 -36.98
N VAL A 125 13.51 19.39 -37.62
CA VAL A 125 14.19 20.59 -37.07
C VAL A 125 13.22 21.77 -36.98
N ASN A 126 12.46 22.04 -38.04
CA ASN A 126 11.49 23.13 -38.04
C ASN A 126 10.35 22.92 -37.03
N ALA A 127 10.03 21.67 -36.69
CA ALA A 127 9.04 21.36 -35.67
C ALA A 127 9.62 21.45 -34.25
N ALA A 128 10.87 21.03 -34.03
CA ALA A 128 11.54 21.11 -32.73
C ALA A 128 11.94 22.55 -32.36
N VAL A 129 12.24 23.40 -33.36
CA VAL A 129 12.57 24.81 -33.18
C VAL A 129 11.70 25.65 -34.14
N PRO A 130 10.39 25.77 -33.84
CA PRO A 130 9.46 26.47 -34.73
C PRO A 130 9.71 27.98 -34.76
N ASP A 131 9.41 28.60 -35.90
CA ASP A 131 9.50 30.05 -36.05
C ASP A 131 8.27 30.74 -35.42
N VAL A 132 8.30 30.86 -34.08
CA VAL A 132 7.22 31.44 -33.26
C VAL A 132 7.76 32.52 -32.32
N GLU A 133 6.86 33.36 -31.83
CA GLU A 133 7.14 34.33 -30.76
C GLU A 133 6.81 33.73 -29.38
N ILE A 134 7.76 33.82 -28.46
CA ILE A 134 7.65 33.40 -27.05
C ILE A 134 7.69 34.62 -26.14
N ASP A 135 7.27 34.46 -24.87
CA ASP A 135 7.35 35.55 -23.90
C ASP A 135 8.81 35.89 -23.55
N ASN A 136 9.15 37.18 -23.55
CA ASN A 136 10.44 37.63 -23.06
C ASN A 136 10.42 37.69 -21.53
N VAL A 137 10.93 36.63 -20.91
CA VAL A 137 11.07 36.46 -19.46
C VAL A 137 12.40 36.99 -18.91
N ALA A 138 13.29 37.50 -19.76
CA ALA A 138 14.62 37.96 -19.33
C ALA A 138 14.53 39.18 -18.40
N ALA A 139 15.16 39.06 -17.24
CA ALA A 139 15.16 40.11 -16.23
C ALA A 139 15.78 41.42 -16.76
N GLY A 140 15.06 42.53 -16.59
CA GLY A 140 15.55 43.87 -16.96
C GLY A 140 15.30 44.29 -18.42
N GLU A 141 14.73 43.43 -19.27
CA GLU A 141 14.44 43.75 -20.69
C GLU A 141 13.01 44.28 -20.94
N GLY A 142 12.25 44.59 -19.89
CA GLY A 142 10.98 45.34 -19.99
C GLY A 142 9.73 44.53 -20.40
N GLY A 143 9.84 43.21 -20.53
CA GLY A 143 8.74 42.33 -20.96
C GLY A 143 8.37 42.50 -22.44
N GLY A 144 7.66 41.52 -23.01
CA GLY A 144 7.27 41.53 -24.43
C GLY A 144 7.36 40.15 -25.07
N LYS A 145 7.57 40.09 -26.38
CA LYS A 145 7.78 38.86 -27.15
C LYS A 145 9.16 38.84 -27.78
N ILE A 146 9.76 37.66 -27.91
CA ILE A 146 11.00 37.40 -28.65
C ILE A 146 10.78 36.21 -29.59
N ARG A 147 11.43 36.18 -30.76
CA ARG A 147 11.35 34.99 -31.63
C ARG A 147 12.17 33.86 -31.02
N LEU A 148 11.63 32.64 -31.03
CA LEU A 148 12.32 31.45 -30.50
C LEU A 148 13.68 31.22 -31.18
N HIS A 149 13.80 31.53 -32.47
CA HIS A 149 15.08 31.46 -33.20
C HIS A 149 16.14 32.41 -32.62
N ASP A 150 15.73 33.63 -32.25
CA ASP A 150 16.63 34.60 -31.64
C ASP A 150 17.00 34.18 -30.19
N ALA A 151 16.06 33.57 -29.48
CA ALA A 151 16.29 33.00 -28.15
C ALA A 151 17.28 31.80 -28.19
N VAL A 152 17.10 30.85 -29.11
CA VAL A 152 18.04 29.73 -29.32
C VAL A 152 19.41 30.21 -29.80
N LEU A 153 19.47 31.23 -30.64
CA LEU A 153 20.74 31.86 -31.02
C LEU A 153 21.43 32.48 -29.80
N SER A 154 20.69 33.20 -28.95
CA SER A 154 21.22 33.72 -27.68
C SER A 154 21.74 32.59 -26.79
N LEU A 155 20.99 31.49 -26.64
CA LEU A 155 21.41 30.32 -25.87
C LEU A 155 22.72 29.72 -26.42
N SER A 156 22.84 29.58 -27.74
CA SER A 156 24.04 29.02 -28.38
C SER A 156 25.31 29.86 -28.11
N GLN A 157 25.16 31.17 -27.91
CA GLN A 157 26.26 32.09 -27.61
C GLN A 157 26.62 32.06 -26.12
N THR A 158 25.61 32.01 -25.24
CA THR A 158 25.81 32.06 -23.79
C THR A 158 26.36 30.74 -23.25
N ILE A 159 26.07 29.58 -23.86
CA ILE A 159 26.68 28.30 -23.47
C ILE A 159 28.15 28.15 -23.91
N ALA A 160 28.66 29.05 -24.74
CA ALA A 160 30.03 28.95 -25.27
C ALA A 160 31.14 28.79 -24.20
N PRO A 161 31.08 29.46 -23.02
CA PRO A 161 32.06 29.25 -21.94
C PRO A 161 32.09 27.82 -21.37
N LEU A 162 31.00 27.06 -21.51
CA LEU A 162 30.91 25.68 -21.01
C LEU A 162 31.73 24.68 -21.83
N TYR A 163 32.22 25.08 -23.02
CA TYR A 163 33.18 24.30 -23.79
C TYR A 163 34.61 24.39 -23.23
N GLU A 164 34.91 25.44 -22.46
CA GLU A 164 36.26 25.77 -22.02
C GLU A 164 36.43 25.64 -20.50
N THR A 165 35.34 25.80 -19.74
CA THR A 165 35.35 25.92 -18.28
C THR A 165 34.20 25.16 -17.62
N ASN A 166 34.35 24.84 -16.35
CA ASN A 166 33.29 24.36 -15.49
C ASN A 166 32.92 25.44 -14.45
N PRO A 167 31.69 26.00 -14.50
CA PRO A 167 31.28 27.07 -13.60
C PRO A 167 30.84 26.57 -12.23
N PHE A 168 30.70 25.26 -12.03
CA PHE A 168 30.22 24.64 -10.80
C PHE A 168 31.37 24.07 -9.96
N ASP A 169 32.42 23.56 -10.61
CA ASP A 169 33.68 23.17 -9.97
C ASP A 169 34.88 23.62 -10.82
N ALA A 170 35.65 24.58 -10.30
CA ALA A 170 36.82 25.13 -10.98
C ALA A 170 37.96 24.11 -11.21
N GLY A 171 37.95 22.98 -10.50
CA GLY A 171 38.90 21.87 -10.67
C GLY A 171 38.43 20.79 -11.66
N ALA A 172 37.17 20.83 -12.09
CA ALA A 172 36.57 19.81 -12.94
C ALA A 172 36.76 20.08 -14.45
N PRO A 173 36.66 19.04 -15.31
CA PRO A 173 36.66 19.20 -16.76
C PRO A 173 35.52 20.12 -17.24
N PRO A 174 35.67 20.76 -18.43
CA PRO A 174 34.60 21.59 -18.99
C PRO A 174 33.30 20.80 -19.20
N VAL A 175 32.16 21.43 -18.88
CA VAL A 175 30.84 20.78 -18.76
C VAL A 175 30.39 20.08 -20.05
N LEU A 176 30.41 20.79 -21.19
CA LEU A 176 29.89 20.25 -22.46
C LEU A 176 30.79 19.12 -23.04
N PRO A 177 32.12 19.26 -23.06
CA PRO A 177 33.01 18.16 -23.39
C PRO A 177 32.81 16.93 -22.50
N GLU A 178 32.71 17.08 -21.17
CA GLU A 178 32.56 15.90 -20.32
C GLU A 178 31.19 15.21 -20.48
N SER A 179 30.11 15.99 -20.64
CA SER A 179 28.78 15.45 -20.94
C SER A 179 28.76 14.64 -22.24
N THR A 180 29.37 15.17 -23.32
CA THR A 180 29.47 14.44 -24.59
C THR A 180 30.40 13.24 -24.53
N ARG A 181 31.47 13.28 -23.72
CA ARG A 181 32.32 12.12 -23.44
C ARG A 181 31.59 11.01 -22.70
N GLY A 182 30.72 11.35 -21.74
CA GLY A 182 29.85 10.39 -21.06
C GLY A 182 28.95 9.63 -22.04
N ILE A 183 28.31 10.35 -22.98
CA ILE A 183 27.52 9.73 -24.06
C ILE A 183 28.42 8.91 -25.01
N GLY A 184 29.60 9.42 -25.32
CA GLY A 184 30.59 8.72 -26.15
C GLY A 184 31.04 7.39 -25.55
N ARG A 185 31.24 7.33 -24.22
CA ARG A 185 31.56 6.10 -23.49
C ARG A 185 30.41 5.10 -23.49
N LEU A 186 29.17 5.57 -23.36
CA LEU A 186 27.98 4.73 -23.55
C LEU A 186 27.92 4.14 -24.97
N ALA A 187 28.11 4.97 -26.00
CA ALA A 187 28.16 4.50 -27.38
C ALA A 187 29.33 3.51 -27.60
N ALA A 188 30.50 3.75 -26.99
CA ALA A 188 31.63 2.82 -27.04
C ALA A 188 31.31 1.46 -26.42
N ALA A 189 30.60 1.42 -25.29
CA ALA A 189 30.18 0.18 -24.64
C ALA A 189 29.24 -0.63 -25.54
N PHE A 190 28.22 0.00 -26.13
CA PHE A 190 27.32 -0.68 -27.08
C PHE A 190 28.04 -1.14 -28.35
N ALA A 191 28.94 -0.32 -28.90
CA ALA A 191 29.76 -0.68 -30.04
C ALA A 191 30.71 -1.86 -29.77
N GLY A 192 31.14 -2.04 -28.52
CA GLY A 192 31.99 -3.13 -28.07
C GLY A 192 31.25 -4.42 -27.70
N SER A 193 29.92 -4.40 -27.63
CA SER A 193 29.09 -5.52 -27.17
C SER A 193 28.34 -6.16 -28.34
N GLU A 194 28.87 -7.28 -28.83
CA GLU A 194 28.20 -8.11 -29.85
C GLU A 194 26.86 -8.65 -29.33
N GLU A 195 26.81 -9.03 -28.05
CA GLU A 195 25.60 -9.53 -27.39
C GLU A 195 24.51 -8.45 -27.36
N ALA A 196 24.82 -7.22 -26.94
CA ALA A 196 23.86 -6.12 -26.92
C ALA A 196 23.40 -5.75 -28.33
N SER A 197 24.31 -5.67 -29.29
CA SER A 197 23.97 -5.39 -30.70
C SER A 197 23.06 -6.47 -31.30
N GLY A 198 23.31 -7.75 -30.96
CA GLY A 198 22.44 -8.86 -31.33
C GLY A 198 21.04 -8.78 -30.72
N LYS A 199 20.95 -8.43 -29.43
CA LYS A 199 19.66 -8.23 -28.75
C LYS A 199 18.89 -7.02 -29.27
N LEU A 200 19.57 -5.92 -29.64
CA LEU A 200 18.94 -4.78 -30.31
C LEU A 200 18.36 -5.17 -31.68
N ALA A 201 19.09 -5.97 -32.47
CA ALA A 201 18.59 -6.48 -33.75
C ALA A 201 17.36 -7.38 -33.57
N GLN A 202 17.37 -8.26 -32.56
CA GLN A 202 16.24 -9.12 -32.23
C GLN A 202 14.97 -8.35 -31.86
N ILE A 203 15.09 -7.15 -31.30
CA ILE A 203 13.94 -6.31 -30.90
C ILE A 203 13.64 -5.15 -31.84
N GLY A 204 14.44 -4.95 -32.88
CA GLY A 204 14.33 -3.81 -33.80
C GLY A 204 12.98 -3.71 -34.51
N GLU A 205 12.30 -4.85 -34.69
CA GLU A 205 10.97 -4.92 -35.31
C GLU A 205 9.80 -4.84 -34.31
N ARG A 206 10.05 -4.51 -33.03
CA ARG A 206 8.99 -4.30 -32.02
C ARG A 206 8.27 -2.94 -32.17
N LYS A 207 8.12 -2.44 -33.40
CA LYS A 207 7.43 -1.19 -33.71
C LYS A 207 5.92 -1.34 -33.55
N GLY A 208 5.25 -0.27 -33.11
CA GLY A 208 3.79 -0.27 -32.96
C GLY A 208 3.26 -1.14 -31.82
N TYR A 209 4.03 -1.39 -30.75
CA TYR A 209 3.52 -2.12 -29.57
C TYR A 209 2.71 -1.22 -28.63
N ARG A 210 2.85 0.09 -28.79
CA ARG A 210 2.04 1.13 -28.15
C ARG A 210 1.38 1.98 -29.25
N PRO A 211 0.19 2.55 -29.01
CA PRO A 211 -0.38 3.54 -29.91
C PRO A 211 0.57 4.73 -30.12
N ALA A 212 0.57 5.32 -31.32
CA ALA A 212 1.48 6.40 -31.69
C ALA A 212 1.48 7.58 -30.69
N GLY A 213 0.30 7.97 -30.19
CA GLY A 213 0.16 9.07 -29.23
C GLY A 213 0.88 8.85 -27.89
N VAL A 214 1.14 7.59 -27.50
CA VAL A 214 1.84 7.23 -26.24
C VAL A 214 3.12 6.43 -26.49
N ALA A 215 3.64 6.45 -27.73
CA ALA A 215 4.81 5.66 -28.12
C ALA A 215 6.06 6.02 -27.29
N LEU A 216 6.27 7.31 -27.01
CA LEU A 216 7.34 7.82 -26.15
C LEU A 216 7.06 7.67 -24.65
N GLY A 217 5.88 7.19 -24.26
CA GLY A 217 5.52 6.91 -22.87
C GLY A 217 5.65 8.12 -21.94
N ALA A 218 6.02 7.86 -20.69
CA ALA A 218 6.16 8.85 -19.63
C ALA A 218 7.23 9.92 -19.95
N ALA A 219 8.23 9.60 -20.78
CA ALA A 219 9.26 10.57 -21.16
C ALA A 219 8.69 11.75 -21.95
N ARG A 220 7.70 11.51 -22.82
CA ARG A 220 6.99 12.60 -23.50
C ARG A 220 6.23 13.46 -22.51
N ALA A 221 5.43 12.84 -21.65
CA ALA A 221 4.66 13.55 -20.64
C ALA A 221 5.54 14.39 -19.70
N ALA A 222 6.71 13.86 -19.32
CA ALA A 222 7.67 14.58 -18.50
C ALA A 222 8.31 15.77 -19.22
N LEU A 223 8.66 15.61 -20.51
CA LEU A 223 9.24 16.68 -21.32
C LEU A 223 8.23 17.73 -21.77
N GLU A 224 6.93 17.40 -21.81
CA GLU A 224 5.83 18.33 -22.06
C GLU A 224 5.33 19.02 -20.77
N TYR A 225 5.86 18.67 -19.58
CA TYR A 225 5.44 19.26 -18.31
C TYR A 225 5.80 20.75 -18.24
N PRO A 226 4.82 21.66 -18.05
CA PRO A 226 5.07 23.11 -18.12
C PRO A 226 6.07 23.62 -17.08
N GLU A 227 6.10 23.03 -15.88
CA GLU A 227 7.00 23.45 -14.79
C GLU A 227 8.27 22.56 -14.71
N LEU A 228 8.65 21.90 -15.81
CA LEU A 228 9.83 21.03 -15.87
C LEU A 228 11.10 21.77 -15.44
N ARG A 229 11.24 23.04 -15.83
CA ARG A 229 12.39 23.88 -15.46
C ARG A 229 12.48 24.10 -13.96
N ALA A 230 11.38 24.50 -13.33
CA ALA A 230 11.32 24.73 -11.89
C ALA A 230 11.64 23.45 -11.11
N MET A 231 11.03 22.33 -11.50
CA MET A 231 11.28 21.02 -10.90
C MET A 231 12.73 20.56 -11.08
N THR A 232 13.30 20.75 -12.27
CA THR A 232 14.68 20.36 -12.56
C THR A 232 15.67 21.20 -11.75
N LEU A 233 15.48 22.52 -11.69
CA LEU A 233 16.33 23.41 -10.89
C LEU A 233 16.28 23.06 -9.40
N ALA A 234 15.08 22.94 -8.83
CA ALA A 234 14.92 22.63 -7.42
C ALA A 234 15.52 21.26 -7.07
N SER A 235 15.39 20.26 -7.95
CA SER A 235 16.00 18.94 -7.76
C SER A 235 17.53 18.99 -7.86
N LEU A 236 18.08 19.74 -8.82
CA LEU A 236 19.54 19.88 -9.03
C LEU A 236 20.23 20.77 -8.00
N ASP A 237 19.49 21.63 -7.30
CA ASP A 237 20.02 22.36 -6.14
C ASP A 237 20.35 21.42 -4.97
N VAL A 238 19.66 20.27 -4.91
CA VAL A 238 19.88 19.23 -3.90
C VAL A 238 20.83 18.15 -4.39
N LEU A 239 20.58 17.62 -5.60
CA LEU A 239 21.24 16.43 -6.11
C LEU A 239 22.43 16.74 -7.04
N GLY A 240 22.46 17.94 -7.61
CA GLY A 240 23.55 18.38 -8.47
C GLY A 240 24.79 18.78 -7.66
N PRO A 241 25.87 19.19 -8.35
CA PRO A 241 27.13 19.52 -7.70
C PRO A 241 26.98 20.63 -6.64
N GLY A 242 27.58 20.40 -5.48
CA GLY A 242 27.51 21.24 -4.29
C GLY A 242 26.24 21.11 -3.46
N GLY A 243 25.28 20.28 -3.90
CA GLY A 243 24.02 20.03 -3.22
C GLY A 243 24.14 19.03 -2.06
N ALA A 244 23.25 19.13 -1.08
CA ALA A 244 23.29 18.28 0.11
C ALA A 244 23.07 16.78 -0.17
N GLY A 245 22.43 16.43 -1.28
CA GLY A 245 22.14 15.06 -1.72
C GLY A 245 23.11 14.52 -2.78
N GLU A 246 24.14 15.29 -3.19
CA GLU A 246 25.10 14.87 -4.22
C GLU A 246 25.74 13.51 -3.88
N ALA A 247 26.25 13.35 -2.65
CA ALA A 247 26.88 12.10 -2.21
C ALA A 247 25.90 10.90 -2.23
N ALA A 248 24.62 11.13 -1.91
CA ALA A 248 23.59 10.10 -1.97
C ALA A 248 23.32 9.68 -3.43
N LEU A 249 23.26 10.64 -4.36
CA LEU A 249 23.12 10.34 -5.78
C LEU A 249 24.33 9.58 -6.33
N GLN A 250 25.56 9.98 -5.97
CA GLN A 250 26.77 9.25 -6.37
C GLN A 250 26.77 7.81 -5.86
N ALA A 251 26.35 7.58 -4.61
CA ALA A 251 26.21 6.24 -4.05
C ALA A 251 25.13 5.42 -4.78
N LEU A 252 24.00 6.03 -5.15
CA LEU A 252 22.95 5.39 -5.95
C LEU A 252 23.45 5.03 -7.35
N LEU A 253 24.20 5.91 -8.02
CA LEU A 253 24.80 5.65 -9.33
C LEU A 253 25.79 4.49 -9.26
N ALA A 254 26.68 4.47 -8.25
CA ALA A 254 27.62 3.38 -8.03
C ALA A 254 26.92 2.03 -7.76
N ALA A 255 25.88 2.03 -6.91
CA ALA A 255 25.07 0.85 -6.65
C ALA A 255 24.32 0.37 -7.90
N GLY A 256 23.73 1.29 -8.65
CA GLY A 256 23.04 1.01 -9.92
C GLY A 256 23.99 0.41 -10.95
N LYS A 257 25.20 0.99 -11.13
CA LYS A 257 26.23 0.41 -12.01
C LYS A 257 26.58 -1.03 -11.60
N GLY A 258 26.80 -1.27 -10.31
CA GLY A 258 27.11 -2.61 -9.79
C GLY A 258 26.00 -3.62 -10.06
N GLU A 259 24.75 -3.26 -9.78
CA GLU A 259 23.57 -4.08 -10.07
C GLU A 259 23.42 -4.40 -11.56
N LEU A 260 23.50 -3.37 -12.40
CA LEU A 260 23.35 -3.56 -13.84
C LEU A 260 24.46 -4.45 -14.40
N LEU A 261 25.71 -4.32 -13.93
CA LEU A 261 26.84 -5.18 -14.35
C LEU A 261 26.68 -6.64 -13.90
N ALA A 262 26.11 -6.86 -12.71
CA ALA A 262 25.88 -8.21 -12.16
C ALA A 262 24.57 -8.84 -12.60
N MET A 263 23.75 -8.12 -13.38
CA MET A 263 22.45 -8.61 -13.83
C MET A 263 22.60 -9.83 -14.75
N GLU A 264 21.97 -10.93 -14.35
CA GLU A 264 21.91 -12.17 -15.11
C GLU A 264 20.45 -12.52 -15.44
N PRO A 265 20.17 -13.10 -16.62
CA PRO A 265 18.85 -13.65 -16.93
C PRO A 265 18.48 -14.76 -15.95
N THR A 266 17.29 -14.67 -15.36
CA THR A 266 16.73 -15.64 -14.40
C THR A 266 15.41 -16.20 -14.90
N THR A 267 14.43 -15.34 -15.18
CA THR A 267 13.07 -15.68 -15.61
C THR A 267 13.05 -16.41 -16.94
N SER A 268 13.82 -15.94 -17.92
CA SER A 268 13.94 -16.59 -19.23
C SER A 268 14.56 -17.99 -19.18
N ARG A 269 15.39 -18.29 -18.16
CA ARG A 269 16.06 -19.58 -17.98
C ARG A 269 15.17 -20.61 -17.28
N GLU A 270 14.10 -20.16 -16.61
CA GLU A 270 13.16 -21.03 -15.92
C GLU A 270 12.16 -21.67 -16.90
N ALA A 271 11.69 -22.87 -16.59
CA ALA A 271 10.64 -23.52 -17.38
C ALA A 271 9.34 -22.68 -17.36
N PRO A 272 8.48 -22.73 -18.39
CA PRO A 272 7.20 -22.03 -18.37
C PRO A 272 6.37 -22.34 -17.12
N LEU A 273 5.78 -21.31 -16.53
CA LEU A 273 4.94 -21.45 -15.35
C LEU A 273 3.59 -22.04 -15.75
N ALA A 274 3.22 -23.18 -15.14
CA ALA A 274 1.88 -23.76 -15.25
C ALA A 274 1.22 -23.72 -13.87
N ILE A 275 -0.08 -23.42 -13.82
CA ILE A 275 -0.83 -23.32 -12.56
C ILE A 275 -2.01 -24.29 -12.64
N ASP A 276 -2.11 -25.20 -11.69
CA ASP A 276 -3.33 -25.96 -11.48
C ASP A 276 -4.39 -25.05 -10.85
N GLU A 277 -5.39 -24.64 -11.63
CA GLU A 277 -6.44 -23.73 -11.19
C GLU A 277 -7.26 -24.27 -10.02
N ALA A 278 -7.43 -25.59 -9.90
CA ALA A 278 -8.24 -26.19 -8.85
C ALA A 278 -7.59 -26.06 -7.46
N THR A 279 -6.26 -26.07 -7.42
CA THR A 279 -5.48 -25.99 -6.18
C THR A 279 -4.68 -24.70 -6.05
N ALA A 280 -4.70 -23.83 -7.07
CA ALA A 280 -3.78 -22.70 -7.22
C ALA A 280 -2.32 -23.10 -6.94
N GLN A 281 -1.92 -24.27 -7.46
CA GLN A 281 -0.57 -24.81 -7.31
C GLN A 281 0.25 -24.51 -8.57
N PRO A 282 1.27 -23.65 -8.49
CA PRO A 282 2.21 -23.46 -9.58
C PRO A 282 3.19 -24.64 -9.70
N SER A 283 3.65 -24.91 -10.93
CA SER A 283 4.67 -25.92 -11.25
C SER A 283 6.05 -25.61 -10.64
N ARG A 284 6.31 -24.32 -10.37
CA ARG A 284 7.48 -23.80 -9.67
C ARG A 284 7.16 -22.43 -9.05
N PRO A 285 7.97 -21.90 -8.12
CA PRO A 285 7.81 -20.53 -7.64
C PRO A 285 7.93 -19.51 -8.77
N ARG A 286 7.15 -18.43 -8.68
CA ARG A 286 7.30 -17.25 -9.54
C ARG A 286 8.63 -16.56 -9.23
N THR A 287 9.30 -16.07 -10.28
CA THR A 287 10.37 -15.07 -10.13
C THR A 287 9.77 -13.74 -9.69
N LEU A 288 10.61 -12.79 -9.25
CA LEU A 288 10.13 -11.46 -8.85
C LEU A 288 9.49 -10.73 -10.03
N ALA A 289 10.05 -10.84 -11.23
CA ALA A 289 9.51 -10.27 -12.46
C ALA A 289 8.12 -10.85 -12.80
N GLU A 290 7.95 -12.17 -12.68
CA GLU A 290 6.65 -12.81 -12.92
C GLU A 290 5.61 -12.44 -11.87
N LEU A 291 6.01 -12.28 -10.61
CA LEU A 291 5.11 -11.85 -9.54
C LEU A 291 4.67 -10.40 -9.75
N ALA A 292 5.63 -9.51 -10.03
CA ALA A 292 5.35 -8.11 -10.34
C ALA A 292 4.45 -7.97 -11.57
N GLY A 293 4.73 -8.72 -12.64
CA GLY A 293 3.90 -8.78 -13.84
C GLY A 293 2.48 -9.28 -13.53
N ALA A 294 2.34 -10.41 -12.82
CA ALA A 294 1.04 -11.00 -12.50
C ALA A 294 0.14 -10.06 -11.69
N VAL A 295 0.71 -9.26 -10.79
CA VAL A 295 -0.04 -8.29 -10.00
C VAL A 295 -0.28 -7.02 -10.81
N ALA A 296 0.76 -6.38 -11.36
CA ALA A 296 0.68 -5.07 -12.00
C ALA A 296 -0.25 -5.06 -13.23
N VAL A 297 -0.22 -6.13 -14.04
CA VAL A 297 -0.98 -6.20 -15.30
C VAL A 297 -2.34 -6.89 -15.16
N ALA A 298 -2.73 -7.31 -13.95
CA ALA A 298 -4.04 -7.92 -13.71
C ALA A 298 -5.18 -6.97 -14.11
N GLU A 299 -6.08 -7.43 -14.97
CA GLU A 299 -7.19 -6.63 -15.51
C GLU A 299 -8.50 -6.90 -14.76
N HIS A 300 -9.22 -5.83 -14.39
CA HIS A 300 -10.57 -5.94 -13.85
C HIS A 300 -11.40 -4.67 -14.14
N PRO A 301 -12.71 -4.77 -14.44
CA PRO A 301 -13.55 -3.59 -14.68
C PRO A 301 -13.58 -2.58 -13.51
N ARG A 302 -13.44 -3.07 -12.26
CA ARG A 302 -13.36 -2.19 -11.08
C ARG A 302 -12.02 -1.45 -10.93
N PHE A 303 -10.98 -1.84 -11.67
CA PHE A 303 -9.74 -1.09 -11.76
C PHE A 303 -9.83 0.08 -12.74
N ALA A 304 -10.94 0.29 -13.44
CA ALA A 304 -11.19 1.57 -14.09
C ALA A 304 -11.60 2.62 -13.03
N GLU A 305 -11.28 3.89 -13.30
CA GLU A 305 -11.74 5.03 -12.50
C GLU A 305 -13.28 5.05 -12.35
N ARG A 306 -13.98 4.75 -13.44
CA ARG A 306 -15.44 4.64 -13.53
C ARG A 306 -15.81 3.65 -14.63
N ASP A 307 -17.02 3.10 -14.58
CA ASP A 307 -17.46 2.06 -15.54
C ASP A 307 -17.40 2.54 -17.00
N ALA A 308 -17.68 3.82 -17.23
CA ALA A 308 -17.66 4.45 -18.55
C ALA A 308 -16.26 4.90 -19.03
N ALA A 309 -15.19 4.65 -18.26
CA ALA A 309 -13.84 5.10 -18.64
C ALA A 309 -13.42 4.47 -19.99
N PRO A 310 -12.90 5.27 -20.94
CA PRO A 310 -12.50 4.74 -22.24
C PRO A 310 -11.33 3.76 -22.10
N PRO A 311 -11.34 2.63 -22.82
CA PRO A 311 -10.23 1.69 -22.78
C PRO A 311 -8.97 2.28 -23.43
N ARG A 312 -7.81 1.88 -22.92
CA ARG A 312 -6.50 2.35 -23.36
C ARG A 312 -5.59 1.15 -23.60
N TYR A 313 -5.43 0.75 -24.85
CA TYR A 313 -4.76 -0.51 -25.18
C TYR A 313 -3.26 -0.36 -25.42
N ILE A 314 -2.49 -1.35 -24.98
CA ILE A 314 -1.14 -1.66 -25.47
C ILE A 314 -1.08 -3.13 -25.90
N ALA A 315 -0.07 -3.53 -26.68
CA ALA A 315 0.11 -4.92 -27.06
C ALA A 315 0.43 -5.76 -25.83
N ARG A 316 -0.24 -6.91 -25.69
CA ARG A 316 0.14 -7.92 -24.71
C ARG A 316 1.39 -8.65 -25.21
N ARG A 317 2.37 -8.87 -24.34
CA ARG A 317 3.63 -9.53 -24.68
C ARG A 317 3.73 -10.93 -24.08
N ASP A 318 4.47 -11.80 -24.75
CA ASP A 318 4.96 -13.05 -24.18
C ASP A 318 6.18 -12.81 -23.27
N ARG A 319 6.69 -13.88 -22.63
CA ARG A 319 7.87 -13.83 -21.74
C ARG A 319 9.16 -13.38 -22.44
N ARG A 320 9.21 -13.47 -23.78
CA ARG A 320 10.35 -13.04 -24.61
C ARG A 320 10.20 -11.58 -25.03
N GLY A 321 9.09 -10.92 -24.68
CA GLY A 321 8.78 -9.53 -24.99
C GLY A 321 8.17 -9.28 -26.38
N PHE A 322 7.76 -10.33 -27.09
CA PHE A 322 7.08 -10.23 -28.40
C PHE A 322 5.57 -10.19 -28.26
N ALA A 323 4.87 -9.56 -29.21
CA ALA A 323 3.42 -9.42 -29.17
C ALA A 323 2.73 -10.79 -29.23
N LEU A 324 1.86 -11.07 -28.26
CA LEU A 324 1.16 -12.34 -28.19
C LEU A 324 0.08 -12.41 -29.29
N PRO A 325 0.04 -13.47 -30.13
CA PRO A 325 -1.06 -13.67 -31.08
C PRO A 325 -2.44 -13.74 -30.41
N ALA A 326 -3.48 -13.29 -31.11
CA ALA A 326 -4.86 -13.38 -30.64
C ALA A 326 -5.36 -14.84 -30.63
N GLY A 327 -6.27 -15.18 -29.72
CA GLY A 327 -7.03 -16.43 -29.76
C GLY A 327 -6.55 -17.57 -28.85
N GLY A 328 -5.50 -17.38 -28.06
CA GLY A 328 -5.05 -18.37 -27.06
C GLY A 328 -4.37 -19.58 -27.70
N GLY A 329 -3.09 -19.41 -28.06
CA GLY A 329 -2.26 -20.41 -28.71
C GLY A 329 -1.62 -19.88 -30.00
N VAL A 330 -0.82 -20.71 -30.67
CA VAL A 330 -0.12 -20.36 -31.90
C VAL A 330 -0.92 -20.88 -33.09
N ALA A 331 -1.86 -20.06 -33.57
CA ALA A 331 -2.70 -20.39 -34.72
C ALA A 331 -2.11 -19.82 -36.03
N ALA A 332 -2.42 -20.47 -37.16
CA ALA A 332 -2.02 -19.96 -38.47
C ALA A 332 -2.44 -18.48 -38.65
N PRO A 333 -1.55 -17.61 -39.18
CA PRO A 333 -0.33 -17.94 -39.92
C PRO A 333 0.94 -18.15 -39.06
N PHE A 334 0.86 -18.00 -37.74
CA PHE A 334 2.00 -18.20 -36.84
C PHE A 334 2.35 -19.70 -36.72
N ALA A 335 3.62 -20.00 -36.44
CA ALA A 335 4.14 -21.35 -36.17
C ALA A 335 4.86 -21.43 -34.82
N ASP A 336 4.90 -22.64 -34.28
CA ASP A 336 5.56 -23.02 -33.02
C ASP A 336 6.23 -24.39 -33.29
N GLU A 337 7.35 -24.34 -33.99
CA GLU A 337 8.10 -25.51 -34.42
C GLU A 337 9.00 -26.07 -33.30
N ASP A 338 9.32 -25.25 -32.29
CA ASP A 338 10.11 -25.67 -31.11
C ASP A 338 9.24 -26.23 -29.97
N GLY A 339 7.91 -26.05 -30.04
CA GLY A 339 6.93 -26.63 -29.13
C GLY A 339 6.88 -25.93 -27.77
N ASP A 340 7.36 -24.69 -27.67
CA ASP A 340 7.37 -23.92 -26.43
C ASP A 340 6.04 -23.21 -26.13
N GLY A 341 5.06 -23.33 -27.05
CA GLY A 341 3.73 -22.74 -26.93
C GLY A 341 3.65 -21.28 -27.36
N LEU A 342 4.73 -20.70 -27.88
CA LEU A 342 4.82 -19.31 -28.32
C LEU A 342 5.18 -19.23 -29.81
N ALA A 343 4.76 -18.15 -30.47
CA ALA A 343 5.00 -18.01 -31.91
C ALA A 343 6.49 -17.76 -32.20
N ASP A 344 7.05 -18.51 -33.14
CA ASP A 344 8.44 -18.41 -33.56
C ASP A 344 8.73 -17.08 -34.26
N VAL A 345 9.95 -16.59 -34.08
CA VAL A 345 10.46 -15.37 -34.71
C VAL A 345 11.80 -15.60 -35.40
N ASP A 346 12.06 -14.85 -36.46
CA ASP A 346 13.37 -14.80 -37.11
C ASP A 346 14.41 -13.99 -36.28
N ALA A 347 15.64 -13.90 -36.78
CA ALA A 347 16.73 -13.20 -36.13
C ALA A 347 16.49 -11.68 -35.91
N PHE A 348 15.47 -11.10 -36.56
CA PHE A 348 15.08 -9.70 -36.44
C PHE A 348 13.82 -9.52 -35.59
N GLY A 349 13.26 -10.61 -35.05
CA GLY A 349 12.05 -10.59 -34.24
C GLY A 349 10.74 -10.58 -35.03
N ARG A 350 10.77 -10.93 -36.33
CA ARG A 350 9.55 -11.04 -37.16
C ARG A 350 8.99 -12.45 -37.04
N PHE A 351 7.69 -12.58 -36.84
CA PHE A 351 7.03 -13.88 -36.78
C PHE A 351 7.23 -14.70 -38.06
N VAL A 352 7.38 -16.00 -37.93
CA VAL A 352 7.54 -16.92 -39.07
C VAL A 352 6.35 -17.86 -39.24
N ASP A 353 6.18 -18.38 -40.45
CA ASP A 353 5.26 -19.48 -40.73
C ASP A 353 5.90 -20.85 -40.50
N ALA A 354 5.14 -21.92 -40.73
CA ALA A 354 5.60 -23.31 -40.54
C ALA A 354 6.73 -23.73 -41.51
N SER A 355 7.06 -22.91 -42.52
CA SER A 355 8.22 -23.12 -43.38
C SER A 355 9.48 -22.39 -42.88
N GLY A 356 9.35 -21.62 -41.80
CA GLY A 356 10.40 -20.73 -41.28
C GLY A 356 10.50 -19.40 -42.05
N ALA A 357 9.55 -19.08 -42.94
CA ALA A 357 9.56 -17.84 -43.70
C ALA A 357 8.92 -16.71 -42.90
N SER A 358 9.54 -15.52 -42.90
CA SER A 358 9.02 -14.34 -42.20
C SER A 358 7.64 -13.92 -42.74
N LEU A 359 6.70 -13.69 -41.83
CA LEU A 359 5.36 -13.23 -42.13
C LEU A 359 5.35 -11.71 -42.36
N SER A 360 4.60 -11.28 -43.38
CA SER A 360 4.30 -9.86 -43.60
C SER A 360 2.97 -9.53 -42.91
N LEU A 361 3.07 -9.04 -41.66
CA LEU A 361 1.93 -8.67 -40.82
C LEU A 361 1.92 -7.16 -40.55
N ASP A 362 0.73 -6.57 -40.41
CA ASP A 362 0.60 -5.24 -39.81
C ASP A 362 1.07 -5.28 -38.36
N THR A 363 1.69 -4.20 -37.87
CA THR A 363 2.10 -4.05 -36.48
C THR A 363 0.91 -4.02 -35.51
N PRO A 364 1.09 -4.31 -34.20
CA PRO A 364 -0.03 -4.36 -33.24
C PRO A 364 -0.84 -3.05 -33.17
N PHE A 365 -0.18 -1.91 -33.35
CA PHE A 365 -0.77 -0.61 -33.62
C PHE A 365 -0.16 -0.03 -34.88
N TRP A 366 -0.97 0.73 -35.61
CA TRP A 366 -0.51 1.47 -36.79
C TRP A 366 0.66 2.40 -36.46
N VAL A 367 1.72 2.31 -37.27
CA VAL A 367 2.91 3.14 -37.17
C VAL A 367 2.81 4.30 -38.19
N PRO A 368 2.89 5.56 -37.75
CA PRO A 368 2.82 6.68 -38.66
C PRO A 368 3.90 6.64 -39.74
N GLY A 369 3.52 6.91 -40.98
CA GLY A 369 4.40 6.80 -42.16
C GLY A 369 4.44 5.42 -42.82
N VAL A 370 3.83 4.39 -42.22
CA VAL A 370 3.68 3.04 -42.81
C VAL A 370 2.24 2.84 -43.27
N ALA A 371 2.03 2.48 -44.53
CA ALA A 371 0.68 2.19 -45.04
C ALA A 371 0.17 0.86 -44.45
N PRO A 372 -0.97 0.85 -43.73
CA PRO A 372 -1.51 -0.38 -43.19
C PRO A 372 -2.10 -1.24 -44.32
N SER A 373 -2.08 -2.57 -44.15
CA SER A 373 -2.66 -3.47 -45.15
C SER A 373 -4.17 -3.30 -45.30
N ARG A 374 -4.85 -2.83 -44.24
CA ARG A 374 -6.28 -2.50 -44.15
C ARG A 374 -6.51 -1.31 -43.23
N GLU A 375 -7.70 -0.72 -43.32
CA GLU A 375 -8.11 0.35 -42.42
C GLU A 375 -8.09 -0.15 -40.95
N PRO A 376 -7.29 0.47 -40.06
CA PRO A 376 -7.26 0.11 -38.65
C PRO A 376 -8.61 0.37 -37.97
N ASP A 377 -8.84 -0.27 -36.83
CA ASP A 377 -9.99 0.06 -36.00
C ASP A 377 -9.84 1.44 -35.33
N ARG A 378 -10.87 1.86 -34.57
CA ARG A 378 -10.87 3.16 -33.87
C ARG A 378 -9.73 3.35 -32.85
N PHE A 379 -9.03 2.28 -32.46
CA PHE A 379 -7.90 2.30 -31.55
C PHE A 379 -6.55 2.19 -32.28
N GLY A 380 -6.56 2.14 -33.61
CA GLY A 380 -5.37 1.97 -34.43
C GLY A 380 -4.88 0.52 -34.52
N ARG A 381 -5.71 -0.47 -34.19
CA ARG A 381 -5.37 -1.91 -34.23
C ARG A 381 -5.72 -2.52 -35.59
N PRO A 382 -5.00 -3.56 -36.05
CA PRO A 382 -5.29 -4.25 -37.31
C PRO A 382 -6.69 -4.91 -37.31
N SER A 383 -7.32 -4.98 -38.49
CA SER A 383 -8.62 -5.61 -38.70
C SER A 383 -8.56 -6.69 -39.80
N PRO A 384 -8.83 -7.98 -39.50
CA PRO A 384 -9.24 -8.54 -38.20
C PRO A 384 -8.12 -8.49 -37.15
N GLU A 385 -8.49 -8.60 -35.88
CA GLU A 385 -7.58 -8.62 -34.73
C GLU A 385 -6.61 -9.81 -34.84
N ARG A 386 -5.30 -9.53 -34.77
CA ARG A 386 -4.23 -10.54 -34.89
C ARG A 386 -3.43 -10.74 -33.61
N TYR A 387 -3.48 -9.78 -32.70
CA TYR A 387 -2.70 -9.76 -31.45
C TYR A 387 -3.63 -9.64 -30.25
N ALA A 388 -3.14 -10.05 -29.08
CA ALA A 388 -3.76 -9.77 -27.81
C ALA A 388 -3.34 -8.39 -27.29
N TYR A 389 -4.21 -7.76 -26.52
CA TYR A 389 -4.01 -6.42 -25.96
C TYR A 389 -4.32 -6.41 -24.47
N ILE A 390 -3.71 -5.47 -23.75
CA ILE A 390 -4.02 -5.14 -22.35
C ILE A 390 -4.64 -3.75 -22.32
N ASP A 391 -5.75 -3.59 -21.61
CA ASP A 391 -6.32 -2.29 -21.31
C ASP A 391 -5.64 -1.69 -20.07
N THR A 392 -4.65 -0.83 -20.29
CA THR A 392 -3.86 -0.20 -19.23
C THR A 392 -4.73 0.57 -18.24
N SER A 393 -5.88 1.11 -18.66
CA SER A 393 -6.80 1.83 -17.77
C SER A 393 -7.51 0.94 -16.73
N ARG A 394 -7.53 -0.37 -16.97
CA ARG A 394 -8.18 -1.40 -16.15
C ARG A 394 -7.19 -2.36 -15.49
N THR A 395 -5.92 -1.98 -15.40
CA THR A 395 -4.90 -2.75 -14.70
C THR A 395 -4.82 -2.39 -13.21
N LEU A 396 -4.36 -3.32 -12.38
CA LEU A 396 -4.09 -3.04 -10.97
C LEU A 396 -3.05 -1.93 -10.82
N ALA A 397 -2.02 -1.86 -11.68
CA ALA A 397 -1.05 -0.76 -11.67
C ALA A 397 -1.74 0.61 -11.82
N ALA A 398 -2.73 0.72 -12.72
CA ALA A 398 -3.49 1.96 -12.86
C ALA A 398 -4.33 2.29 -11.62
N ALA A 399 -4.94 1.28 -11.00
CA ALA A 399 -5.68 1.46 -9.75
C ALA A 399 -4.76 1.88 -8.58
N ALA A 400 -3.59 1.26 -8.45
CA ALA A 400 -2.60 1.60 -7.43
C ALA A 400 -2.08 3.04 -7.61
N LEU A 401 -1.70 3.44 -8.82
CA LEU A 401 -1.22 4.79 -9.10
C LEU A 401 -2.28 5.87 -8.78
N ARG A 402 -3.56 5.64 -9.11
CA ARG A 402 -4.65 6.55 -8.71
C ARG A 402 -4.92 6.56 -7.21
N SER A 403 -4.64 5.45 -6.51
CA SER A 403 -4.82 5.36 -5.06
C SER A 403 -3.72 6.12 -4.29
N ILE A 404 -2.57 6.37 -4.92
CA ILE A 404 -1.46 7.16 -4.37
C ILE A 404 -1.70 8.66 -4.56
N ALA A 405 -2.38 9.07 -5.64
CA ALA A 405 -2.58 10.48 -5.98
C ALA A 405 -3.13 11.36 -4.82
N PRO A 406 -4.08 10.90 -3.97
CA PRO A 406 -4.56 11.68 -2.83
C PRO A 406 -3.55 11.90 -1.70
N LEU A 407 -2.39 11.22 -1.73
CA LEU A 407 -1.32 11.33 -0.74
C LEU A 407 -0.23 12.33 -1.14
N LEU A 408 -0.41 13.01 -2.27
CA LEU A 408 0.51 14.01 -2.82
C LEU A 408 -0.13 15.38 -2.74
N ASP A 409 0.55 16.34 -2.13
CA ASP A 409 0.06 17.72 -2.08
C ASP A 409 1.19 18.74 -2.03
N ALA A 410 1.44 19.38 -3.18
CA ALA A 410 2.44 20.43 -3.30
C ALA A 410 2.01 21.79 -2.74
N THR A 411 0.81 21.90 -2.17
CA THR A 411 0.26 23.16 -1.65
C THR A 411 0.84 23.48 -0.28
N ARG A 412 1.37 24.69 -0.12
CA ARG A 412 1.78 25.20 1.20
C ARG A 412 0.57 25.77 1.94
N TYR A 413 0.18 25.12 3.03
CA TYR A 413 -0.89 25.57 3.93
C TYR A 413 -0.35 26.29 5.17
N ALA A 414 0.79 25.84 5.68
CA ALA A 414 1.43 26.44 6.85
C ALA A 414 2.05 27.81 6.50
N GLY A 415 2.12 28.70 7.50
CA GLY A 415 2.85 29.96 7.35
C GLY A 415 4.37 29.74 7.30
N ASP A 416 5.11 30.66 6.68
CA ASP A 416 6.57 30.59 6.62
C ASP A 416 7.18 30.51 8.04
N GLY A 417 7.96 29.45 8.30
CA GLY A 417 8.64 29.24 9.58
C GLY A 417 7.81 28.59 10.68
N ASP A 418 6.65 27.99 10.36
CA ASP A 418 5.92 27.11 11.29
C ASP A 418 6.85 25.96 11.75
N PRO A 419 7.00 25.71 13.07
CA PRO A 419 7.84 24.62 13.57
C PRO A 419 7.24 23.23 13.34
N GLU A 420 5.93 23.11 13.06
CA GLU A 420 5.24 21.84 12.87
C GLU A 420 4.27 21.87 11.67
N PRO A 421 4.77 22.18 10.45
CA PRO A 421 3.92 22.41 9.28
C PRO A 421 3.09 21.17 8.92
N TRP A 422 3.61 19.98 9.21
CA TRP A 422 2.97 18.67 9.02
C TRP A 422 1.62 18.51 9.75
N LYS A 423 1.30 19.35 10.73
CA LYS A 423 -0.02 19.34 11.40
C LYS A 423 -1.14 19.92 10.52
N THR A 424 -0.78 20.79 9.58
CA THR A 424 -1.74 21.50 8.71
C THR A 424 -1.63 21.11 7.25
N GLU A 425 -0.47 20.61 6.84
CA GLU A 425 -0.18 20.18 5.48
C GLU A 425 -0.60 18.73 5.22
N HIS A 426 -0.58 18.34 3.94
CA HIS A 426 -1.14 17.09 3.43
C HIS A 426 -0.15 16.30 2.53
N GLU A 427 1.14 16.34 2.87
CA GLU A 427 2.20 15.64 2.13
C GLU A 427 2.35 14.18 2.57
N GLY A 428 1.26 13.42 2.62
CA GLY A 428 1.19 12.08 3.20
C GLY A 428 2.29 11.13 2.73
N LEU A 429 2.63 11.16 1.43
CA LEU A 429 3.73 10.34 0.89
C LEU A 429 5.10 10.77 1.45
N MET A 430 5.38 12.07 1.51
CA MET A 430 6.65 12.58 2.04
C MET A 430 6.77 12.37 3.55
N TYR A 431 5.67 12.44 4.28
CA TYR A 431 5.62 12.13 5.70
C TYR A 431 5.82 10.63 5.97
N ALA A 432 5.29 9.74 5.12
CA ALA A 432 5.57 8.31 5.20
C ALA A 432 7.07 8.04 4.97
N LEU A 433 7.68 8.69 3.98
CA LEU A 433 9.12 8.59 3.71
C LEU A 433 9.93 9.05 4.93
N ALA A 434 9.58 10.18 5.54
CA ALA A 434 10.26 10.71 6.73
C ALA A 434 10.30 9.70 7.88
N GLY A 435 9.16 9.08 8.19
CA GLY A 435 9.04 8.09 9.25
C GLY A 435 9.72 6.76 8.92
N SER A 436 9.48 6.25 7.70
CA SER A 436 10.03 4.97 7.24
C SER A 436 11.56 4.91 7.28
N TYR A 437 12.23 6.05 7.06
CA TYR A 437 13.69 6.16 7.13
C TYR A 437 14.27 5.69 8.48
N LEU A 438 13.57 5.93 9.59
CA LEU A 438 13.98 5.44 10.92
C LEU A 438 13.63 3.95 11.13
N LEU A 439 12.56 3.48 10.50
CA LEU A 439 12.06 2.10 10.59
C LEU A 439 12.89 1.12 9.76
N PHE A 440 13.69 1.59 8.79
CA PHE A 440 14.61 0.75 8.03
C PHE A 440 15.78 0.20 8.86
N GLY A 441 16.11 0.83 9.99
CA GLY A 441 17.17 0.40 10.90
C GLY A 441 18.31 1.41 11.04
N ASP A 442 19.26 1.15 11.93
CA ASP A 442 20.39 2.07 12.17
C ASP A 442 21.34 2.14 10.97
N ARG A 443 22.07 3.24 10.82
CA ARG A 443 22.99 3.44 9.67
C ARG A 443 24.41 3.01 10.03
N GLU A 444 25.03 2.13 9.25
CA GLU A 444 26.44 1.73 9.41
C GLU A 444 27.18 1.54 8.08
N GLU A 445 28.51 1.58 8.13
CA GLU A 445 29.37 1.33 6.97
C GLU A 445 29.43 -0.16 6.64
N ALA A 446 29.36 -0.50 5.35
CA ALA A 446 29.45 -1.88 4.86
C ALA A 446 30.09 -1.97 3.47
N GLN A 447 30.37 -3.20 3.04
CA GLN A 447 30.79 -3.51 1.68
C GLN A 447 29.79 -4.47 1.03
N TYR A 448 29.61 -4.36 -0.29
CA TYR A 448 28.76 -5.28 -1.06
C TYR A 448 29.49 -5.87 -2.25
N ASP A 449 29.42 -7.19 -2.37
CA ASP A 449 29.94 -7.97 -3.48
C ASP A 449 28.77 -8.33 -4.41
N PHE A 450 28.63 -7.59 -5.51
CA PHE A 450 27.58 -7.83 -6.51
C PHE A 450 27.74 -9.19 -7.21
N ALA A 451 28.98 -9.65 -7.43
CA ALA A 451 29.24 -10.92 -8.11
C ALA A 451 28.80 -12.13 -7.27
N ARG A 452 28.86 -12.01 -5.94
CA ARG A 452 28.39 -13.04 -5.00
C ARG A 452 27.02 -12.75 -4.39
N GLY A 453 26.43 -11.60 -4.67
CA GLY A 453 25.18 -11.13 -4.06
C GLY A 453 25.24 -11.10 -2.54
N LYS A 454 26.36 -10.59 -1.97
CA LYS A 454 26.63 -10.73 -0.53
C LYS A 454 27.18 -9.46 0.10
N ARG A 455 26.61 -9.11 1.26
CA ARG A 455 27.15 -8.09 2.17
C ARG A 455 28.38 -8.61 2.92
N LEU A 456 29.41 -7.77 3.01
CA LEU A 456 30.65 -8.00 3.73
C LEU A 456 30.87 -6.92 4.81
N PRO A 457 31.61 -7.24 5.89
CA PRO A 457 32.06 -6.24 6.86
C PRO A 457 32.85 -5.09 6.21
N PRO A 458 32.84 -3.88 6.79
CA PRO A 458 33.50 -2.70 6.20
C PRO A 458 35.02 -2.83 6.07
N ASP A 459 35.66 -3.69 6.86
CA ASP A 459 37.10 -3.98 6.86
C ASP A 459 37.50 -5.20 6.02
N ALA A 460 36.54 -5.88 5.38
CA ALA A 460 36.82 -7.00 4.49
C ALA A 460 37.67 -6.56 3.29
N THR A 461 38.57 -7.42 2.83
CA THR A 461 39.30 -7.21 1.58
C THR A 461 38.47 -7.78 0.44
N CYS A 462 38.07 -6.93 -0.51
CA CYS A 462 37.33 -7.33 -1.69
C CYS A 462 37.67 -6.41 -2.87
N ASP A 463 38.27 -6.99 -3.91
CA ASP A 463 38.53 -6.27 -5.15
C ASP A 463 37.21 -6.08 -5.91
N GLY A 464 36.83 -4.83 -6.16
CA GLY A 464 35.61 -4.48 -6.90
C GLY A 464 34.31 -4.47 -6.09
N CYS A 465 34.37 -4.59 -4.75
CA CYS A 465 33.20 -4.38 -3.89
C CYS A 465 32.84 -2.89 -3.76
N LEU A 466 31.56 -2.60 -3.60
CA LEU A 466 31.07 -1.26 -3.31
C LEU A 466 31.06 -1.01 -1.80
N ARG A 467 31.74 0.05 -1.37
CA ARG A 467 31.59 0.61 -0.02
C ARG A 467 30.37 1.51 0.02
N TYR A 468 29.52 1.34 1.02
CA TYR A 468 28.29 2.10 1.15
C TYR A 468 27.83 2.15 2.61
N ARG A 469 26.93 3.08 2.91
CA ARG A 469 26.26 3.18 4.20
C ARG A 469 24.93 2.44 4.13
N ARG A 470 24.79 1.35 4.87
CA ARG A 470 23.60 0.51 4.88
C ARG A 470 22.64 0.89 6.00
N PHE A 471 21.37 0.50 5.84
CA PHE A 471 20.49 0.31 6.99
C PHE A 471 20.76 -1.06 7.61
N ARG A 472 20.88 -1.13 8.93
CA ARG A 472 20.89 -2.36 9.72
C ARG A 472 19.48 -2.94 9.73
N GLY A 473 19.12 -3.62 8.65
CA GLY A 473 17.80 -4.25 8.50
C GLY A 473 17.51 -5.26 9.61
N GLU A 474 18.56 -5.76 10.28
CA GLU A 474 18.43 -6.61 11.47
C GLU A 474 17.76 -5.91 12.65
N ASP A 475 17.76 -4.58 12.70
CA ASP A 475 17.11 -3.77 13.72
C ASP A 475 15.73 -3.24 13.23
N SER A 476 15.31 -3.61 12.01
CA SER A 476 14.07 -3.11 11.41
C SER A 476 12.84 -3.86 11.96
N PRO A 477 11.85 -3.16 12.54
CA PRO A 477 10.57 -3.77 12.91
C PRO A 477 9.79 -4.31 11.70
N LEU A 478 10.07 -3.83 10.48
CA LEU A 478 9.44 -4.34 9.26
C LEU A 478 9.84 -5.80 8.99
N ALA A 479 11.09 -6.18 9.33
CA ALA A 479 11.54 -7.56 9.22
C ALA A 479 10.87 -8.46 10.27
N ASP A 480 10.61 -7.94 11.47
CA ASP A 480 9.90 -8.66 12.53
C ASP A 480 8.42 -8.85 12.17
N MET A 481 7.77 -7.84 11.57
CA MET A 481 6.42 -7.93 11.03
C MET A 481 6.33 -8.99 9.93
N ALA A 482 7.27 -8.99 8.98
CA ALA A 482 7.33 -9.99 7.92
C ALA A 482 7.55 -11.41 8.47
N HIS A 483 8.36 -11.55 9.53
CA HIS A 483 8.54 -12.81 10.23
C HIS A 483 7.25 -13.28 10.92
N ALA A 484 6.55 -12.39 11.62
CA ALA A 484 5.28 -12.70 12.30
C ALA A 484 4.20 -13.17 11.31
N VAL A 485 4.01 -12.44 10.20
CA VAL A 485 3.12 -12.85 9.10
C VAL A 485 3.58 -14.18 8.49
N GLY A 486 4.89 -14.36 8.34
CA GLY A 486 5.48 -15.62 7.88
C GLY A 486 5.15 -16.83 8.77
N GLN A 487 5.09 -16.66 10.09
CA GLN A 487 4.64 -17.73 11.00
C GLN A 487 3.17 -18.11 10.76
N VAL A 488 2.30 -17.12 10.53
CA VAL A 488 0.87 -17.37 10.24
C VAL A 488 0.70 -18.05 8.87
N LEU A 489 1.39 -17.57 7.83
CA LEU A 489 1.34 -18.15 6.48
C LEU A 489 1.91 -19.57 6.42
N ALA A 490 2.80 -19.92 7.35
CA ALA A 490 3.37 -21.26 7.45
C ALA A 490 2.42 -22.32 8.01
N ASP A 491 1.30 -21.93 8.60
CA ASP A 491 0.36 -22.88 9.18
C ASP A 491 -0.29 -23.79 8.11
N ARG A 492 -0.65 -25.01 8.51
CA ARG A 492 -1.28 -26.01 7.63
C ARG A 492 -2.63 -25.54 7.06
N ASP A 493 -3.32 -24.62 7.75
CA ASP A 493 -4.63 -24.10 7.35
C ASP A 493 -4.57 -22.77 6.60
N SER A 494 -3.38 -22.22 6.38
CA SER A 494 -3.22 -20.90 5.76
C SER A 494 -3.79 -20.81 4.34
N ASP A 495 -3.83 -21.90 3.56
CA ASP A 495 -4.49 -21.91 2.24
C ASP A 495 -6.00 -21.64 2.36
N ALA A 496 -6.68 -22.34 3.26
CA ALA A 496 -8.11 -22.17 3.49
C ALA A 496 -8.43 -20.77 4.08
N LEU A 497 -7.54 -20.24 4.92
CA LEU A 497 -7.65 -18.87 5.44
C LEU A 497 -7.47 -17.83 4.33
N LEU A 498 -6.49 -17.99 3.44
CA LEU A 498 -6.29 -17.11 2.29
C LEU A 498 -7.48 -17.15 1.33
N VAL A 499 -8.05 -18.34 1.06
CA VAL A 499 -9.28 -18.46 0.26
C VAL A 499 -10.44 -17.76 0.94
N THR A 500 -10.57 -17.86 2.27
CA THR A 500 -11.60 -17.15 3.03
C THR A 500 -11.45 -15.63 2.92
N LEU A 501 -10.22 -15.11 3.02
CA LEU A 501 -9.94 -13.69 2.84
C LEU A 501 -10.23 -13.22 1.40
N ILE A 502 -9.87 -14.02 0.38
CA ILE A 502 -10.20 -13.72 -1.02
C ILE A 502 -11.73 -13.67 -1.19
N ASP A 503 -12.47 -14.64 -0.65
CA ASP A 503 -13.94 -14.67 -0.71
C ASP A 503 -14.58 -13.45 -0.06
N LEU A 504 -14.07 -13.01 1.10
CA LEU A 504 -14.52 -11.78 1.76
C LEU A 504 -14.36 -10.55 0.86
N PHE A 505 -13.20 -10.39 0.23
CA PHE A 505 -12.94 -9.26 -0.67
C PHE A 505 -13.74 -9.33 -1.98
N GLU A 506 -14.06 -10.51 -2.48
CA GLU A 506 -14.74 -10.66 -3.77
C GLU A 506 -16.27 -10.65 -3.67
N ASN A 507 -16.81 -11.16 -2.57
CA ASN A 507 -18.24 -11.46 -2.44
C ASN A 507 -18.92 -10.76 -1.25
N HIS A 508 -18.16 -10.11 -0.35
CA HIS A 508 -18.70 -9.47 0.87
C HIS A 508 -18.22 -8.01 1.04
N GLU A 509 -18.14 -7.26 -0.06
CA GLU A 509 -17.69 -5.87 -0.05
C GLU A 509 -18.53 -4.98 0.85
N ALA A 510 -19.86 -5.15 0.87
CA ALA A 510 -20.75 -4.31 1.66
C ALA A 510 -20.51 -4.49 3.16
N GLU A 511 -20.37 -5.72 3.63
CA GLU A 511 -20.08 -6.02 5.03
C GLU A 511 -18.69 -5.51 5.44
N LEU A 512 -17.68 -5.69 4.57
CA LEU A 512 -16.32 -5.17 4.82
C LEU A 512 -16.29 -3.64 4.85
N ALA A 513 -16.95 -2.97 3.91
CA ALA A 513 -17.04 -1.51 3.87
C ALA A 513 -17.80 -0.98 5.07
N ARG A 514 -18.89 -1.63 5.48
CA ARG A 514 -19.65 -1.24 6.67
C ARG A 514 -18.82 -1.36 7.95
N MET A 515 -18.06 -2.45 8.10
CA MET A 515 -17.12 -2.64 9.21
C MET A 515 -15.99 -1.60 9.19
N ALA A 516 -15.41 -1.30 8.03
CA ALA A 516 -14.40 -0.27 7.88
C ALA A 516 -14.96 1.12 8.24
N GLY A 517 -16.18 1.43 7.80
CA GLY A 517 -16.89 2.67 8.13
C GLY A 517 -17.12 2.82 9.64
N ALA A 518 -17.53 1.74 10.31
CA ALA A 518 -17.65 1.71 11.77
C ALA A 518 -16.30 1.95 12.46
N ALA A 519 -15.22 1.31 12.00
CA ALA A 519 -13.87 1.51 12.55
C ALA A 519 -13.38 2.97 12.37
N LEU A 520 -13.61 3.56 11.19
CA LEU A 520 -13.31 4.97 10.92
C LEU A 520 -14.12 5.90 11.83
N ARG A 521 -15.39 5.57 12.08
CA ARG A 521 -16.25 6.34 12.99
C ARG A 521 -15.77 6.29 14.43
N ILE A 522 -15.30 5.14 14.91
CA ILE A 522 -14.66 4.99 16.22
C ILE A 522 -13.38 5.83 16.30
N ARG A 523 -12.55 5.81 15.25
CA ARG A 523 -11.35 6.65 15.18
C ARG A 523 -11.70 8.14 15.23
N ASP A 524 -12.75 8.58 14.54
CA ASP A 524 -13.20 9.97 14.58
C ASP A 524 -13.73 10.37 15.97
N VAL A 525 -14.39 9.45 16.69
CA VAL A 525 -14.76 9.65 18.11
C VAL A 525 -13.50 9.83 18.97
N ALA A 526 -12.52 8.93 18.84
CA ALA A 526 -11.27 9.02 19.60
C ALA A 526 -10.53 10.36 19.35
N ARG A 527 -10.46 10.81 18.09
CA ARG A 527 -9.85 12.11 17.74
C ARG A 527 -10.57 13.31 18.35
N GLU A 528 -11.90 13.26 18.41
CA GLU A 528 -12.67 14.31 19.06
C GLU A 528 -12.40 14.37 20.56
N HIS A 529 -12.26 13.22 21.21
CA HIS A 529 -11.85 13.13 22.60
C HIS A 529 -10.40 13.63 22.81
N ASP A 530 -9.45 13.22 21.97
CA ASP A 530 -8.08 13.76 22.02
C ASP A 530 -8.06 15.30 21.92
N ARG A 531 -8.91 15.87 21.05
CA ARG A 531 -9.08 17.33 20.91
C ARG A 531 -9.65 17.95 22.19
N LEU A 532 -10.70 17.36 22.77
CA LEU A 532 -11.30 17.85 24.02
C LEU A 532 -10.33 17.76 25.20
N ALA A 533 -9.52 16.70 25.26
CA ALA A 533 -8.50 16.51 26.26
C ALA A 533 -7.38 17.55 26.13
N ALA A 534 -6.93 17.84 24.90
CA ALA A 534 -5.97 18.92 24.63
C ALA A 534 -6.51 20.31 25.02
N GLU A 535 -7.83 20.52 24.95
CA GLU A 535 -8.51 21.74 25.43
C GLU A 535 -8.72 21.78 26.94
N GLY A 536 -8.34 20.72 27.68
CA GLY A 536 -8.54 20.58 29.11
C GLY A 536 -10.01 20.42 29.52
N LYS A 537 -10.89 20.04 28.57
CA LYS A 537 -12.32 19.81 28.82
C LYS A 537 -12.59 18.43 29.39
N GLU A 538 -11.69 17.49 29.15
CA GLU A 538 -11.74 16.13 29.69
C GLU A 538 -10.32 15.60 30.00
N PRO A 539 -10.18 14.53 30.80
CA PRO A 539 -8.90 13.87 31.02
C PRO A 539 -8.40 13.16 29.76
N VAL A 540 -7.09 13.09 29.57
CA VAL A 540 -6.49 12.26 28.49
C VAL A 540 -6.77 10.79 28.76
N ALA A 541 -7.28 10.07 27.75
CA ALA A 541 -7.41 8.63 27.79
C ALA A 541 -6.04 7.98 27.57
N GLN A 542 -5.55 7.26 28.57
CA GLN A 542 -4.24 6.62 28.51
C GLN A 542 -4.22 5.35 29.37
N ILE A 543 -3.55 4.31 28.83
CA ILE A 543 -3.18 3.11 29.57
C ILE A 543 -1.68 3.24 29.91
N ALA A 544 -1.30 2.90 31.13
CA ALA A 544 0.11 2.92 31.53
C ALA A 544 0.94 1.88 30.75
N ASP A 545 2.14 2.27 30.28
CA ASP A 545 2.98 1.43 29.43
C ASP A 545 3.48 0.15 30.14
N ASP A 546 3.54 0.16 31.47
CA ASP A 546 3.93 -1.00 32.30
C ASP A 546 2.75 -1.95 32.60
N ALA A 547 1.55 -1.65 32.10
CA ALA A 547 0.36 -2.44 32.36
C ALA A 547 0.24 -3.65 31.40
N PRO A 548 0.16 -4.89 31.91
CA PRO A 548 0.10 -6.11 31.09
C PRO A 548 -1.33 -6.43 30.64
N LEU A 549 -2.16 -5.42 30.32
CA LEU A 549 -3.56 -5.63 29.90
C LEU A 549 -3.64 -6.48 28.63
N GLY A 550 -2.88 -6.10 27.60
CA GLY A 550 -2.85 -6.83 26.33
C GLY A 550 -2.35 -8.26 26.49
N ASP A 551 -1.30 -8.45 27.29
CA ASP A 551 -0.72 -9.77 27.59
C ASP A 551 -1.69 -10.69 28.33
N GLU A 552 -2.31 -10.20 29.42
CA GLU A 552 -3.28 -10.98 30.19
C GLU A 552 -4.53 -11.28 29.38
N LEU A 553 -5.05 -10.31 28.62
CA LEU A 553 -6.21 -10.52 27.76
C LEU A 553 -5.91 -11.57 26.68
N ALA A 554 -4.74 -11.50 26.05
CA ALA A 554 -4.30 -12.50 25.08
C ALA A 554 -4.18 -13.90 25.70
N ALA A 555 -3.73 -14.01 26.96
CA ALA A 555 -3.67 -15.29 27.68
C ALA A 555 -5.07 -15.87 27.96
N VAL A 556 -6.06 -15.03 28.30
CA VAL A 556 -7.45 -15.46 28.47
C VAL A 556 -8.06 -15.88 27.12
N LEU A 557 -7.82 -15.10 26.06
CA LEU A 557 -8.24 -15.46 24.70
C LEU A 557 -7.59 -16.76 24.22
N GLY A 558 -6.33 -17.00 24.60
CA GLY A 558 -5.62 -18.25 24.35
C GLY A 558 -6.36 -19.48 24.93
N ARG A 559 -6.93 -19.36 26.14
CA ARG A 559 -7.79 -20.41 26.71
C ARG A 559 -9.13 -20.52 25.99
N ALA A 560 -9.71 -19.40 25.56
CA ALA A 560 -10.97 -19.39 24.82
C ALA A 560 -10.86 -20.10 23.46
N VAL A 561 -9.78 -19.87 22.70
CA VAL A 561 -9.58 -20.49 21.37
C VAL A 561 -9.21 -21.98 21.44
N GLU A 562 -8.80 -22.47 22.61
CA GLU A 562 -8.62 -23.91 22.86
C GLU A 562 -9.95 -24.63 23.12
N GLN A 563 -11.04 -23.90 23.40
CA GLN A 563 -12.37 -24.48 23.53
C GLN A 563 -13.02 -24.68 22.15
N PRO A 564 -13.27 -25.93 21.70
CA PRO A 564 -13.81 -26.17 20.38
C PRO A 564 -15.18 -25.50 20.17
N GLY A 565 -15.31 -24.73 19.10
CA GLY A 565 -16.55 -24.06 18.70
C GLY A 565 -16.94 -22.83 19.54
N LEU A 566 -16.18 -22.46 20.58
CA LEU A 566 -16.53 -21.31 21.41
C LEU A 566 -16.49 -20.00 20.61
N VAL A 567 -15.44 -19.79 19.81
CA VAL A 567 -15.34 -18.59 18.95
C VAL A 567 -16.48 -18.52 17.94
N ALA A 568 -16.85 -19.65 17.33
CA ALA A 568 -17.99 -19.71 16.42
C ALA A 568 -19.31 -19.36 17.12
N ARG A 569 -19.57 -19.93 18.31
CA ARG A 569 -20.76 -19.60 19.13
C ARG A 569 -20.77 -18.15 19.60
N LEU A 570 -19.61 -17.55 19.88
CA LEU A 570 -19.52 -16.13 20.22
C LEU A 570 -19.90 -15.25 19.02
N LEU A 571 -19.48 -15.61 17.81
CA LEU A 571 -19.95 -14.93 16.61
C LEU A 571 -21.46 -15.15 16.39
N GLU A 572 -22.01 -16.32 16.70
CA GLU A 572 -23.46 -16.57 16.65
C GLU A 572 -24.21 -15.72 17.69
N ALA A 573 -23.67 -15.57 18.90
CA ALA A 573 -24.20 -14.67 19.93
C ALA A 573 -24.18 -13.22 19.47
N LEU A 574 -23.09 -12.77 18.83
CA LEU A 574 -22.99 -11.45 18.22
C LEU A 574 -23.91 -11.26 17.01
N ALA A 575 -24.31 -12.34 16.33
CA ALA A 575 -25.27 -12.31 15.24
C ALA A 575 -26.73 -12.19 15.72
N SER A 576 -26.98 -12.27 17.03
CA SER A 576 -28.33 -12.26 17.61
C SER A 576 -29.07 -10.95 17.40
N ASP A 577 -30.34 -11.04 16.97
CA ASP A 577 -31.25 -9.90 16.86
C ASP A 577 -31.52 -9.24 18.22
N ALA A 578 -31.33 -9.97 19.33
CA ALA A 578 -31.46 -9.44 20.68
C ALA A 578 -30.53 -8.24 20.93
N LEU A 579 -29.37 -8.17 20.28
CA LEU A 579 -28.43 -7.05 20.44
C LEU A 579 -28.93 -5.75 19.80
N LEU A 580 -29.83 -5.83 18.82
CA LEU A 580 -30.39 -4.68 18.09
C LEU A 580 -31.83 -4.37 18.51
N ALA A 581 -32.51 -5.31 19.15
CA ALA A 581 -33.88 -5.14 19.65
C ALA A 581 -33.90 -4.29 20.91
N GLN A 582 -34.99 -3.52 21.09
CA GLN A 582 -35.21 -2.76 22.32
C GLN A 582 -35.51 -3.70 23.48
N HIS A 583 -34.68 -3.66 24.51
CA HIS A 583 -34.90 -4.31 25.80
C HIS A 583 -34.86 -3.30 26.94
N GLY A 584 -35.89 -3.31 27.80
CA GLY A 584 -36.01 -2.35 28.89
C GLY A 584 -36.01 -0.89 28.38
N GLY A 585 -35.21 -0.04 29.02
CA GLY A 585 -35.07 1.38 28.67
C GLY A 585 -34.11 1.69 27.51
N ALA A 586 -33.33 0.72 27.02
CA ALA A 586 -32.33 0.94 25.95
C ALA A 586 -32.80 0.40 24.60
N ARG A 587 -32.50 1.11 23.50
CA ARG A 587 -32.94 0.70 22.15
C ARG A 587 -32.15 -0.47 21.58
N HIS A 588 -30.90 -0.65 22.02
CA HIS A 588 -30.01 -1.73 21.63
C HIS A 588 -28.91 -1.91 22.69
N ALA A 589 -28.12 -2.99 22.59
CA ALA A 589 -27.10 -3.33 23.58
C ALA A 589 -26.06 -2.22 23.80
N GLY A 590 -25.63 -1.56 22.72
CA GLY A 590 -24.66 -0.46 22.76
C GLY A 590 -25.10 0.72 23.64
N GLU A 591 -26.38 1.11 23.59
CA GLU A 591 -26.94 2.18 24.43
C GLU A 591 -26.97 1.77 25.91
N ALA A 592 -27.32 0.51 26.19
CA ALA A 592 -27.31 0.00 27.56
C ALA A 592 -25.89 0.00 28.16
N VAL A 593 -24.90 -0.50 27.42
CA VAL A 593 -23.51 -0.55 27.86
C VAL A 593 -22.91 0.86 27.98
N ALA A 594 -23.18 1.75 27.03
CA ALA A 594 -22.71 3.14 27.08
C ALA A 594 -23.25 3.90 28.30
N ALA A 595 -24.52 3.69 28.65
CA ALA A 595 -25.09 4.24 29.88
C ALA A 595 -24.39 3.67 31.13
N MET A 596 -24.04 2.38 31.16
CA MET A 596 -23.29 1.80 32.28
C MET A 596 -21.86 2.35 32.40
N LEU A 597 -21.20 2.67 31.28
CA LEU A 597 -19.86 3.25 31.26
C LEU A 597 -19.82 4.72 31.74
N THR A 598 -20.92 5.47 31.58
CA THR A 598 -20.94 6.92 31.84
C THR A 598 -21.68 7.32 33.11
N THR A 599 -22.42 6.41 33.73
CA THR A 599 -23.25 6.70 34.91
C THR A 599 -22.77 5.98 36.16
N ARG A 600 -23.12 6.52 37.33
CA ARG A 600 -22.67 6.06 38.66
C ARG A 600 -23.79 5.79 39.66
N ASP A 601 -25.02 5.64 39.17
CA ASP A 601 -26.21 5.47 40.01
C ASP A 601 -26.13 4.24 40.93
N GLN A 602 -26.59 4.38 42.16
CA GLN A 602 -26.75 3.29 43.12
C GLN A 602 -28.16 2.74 43.10
N TYR A 603 -28.27 1.43 43.22
CA TYR A 603 -29.55 0.72 43.24
C TYR A 603 -29.75 -0.08 44.50
N ALA A 604 -31.00 -0.32 44.85
CA ALA A 604 -31.43 -1.29 45.85
C ALA A 604 -32.83 -1.82 45.50
N TYR A 605 -33.32 -2.82 46.24
CA TYR A 605 -34.73 -3.19 46.20
C TYR A 605 -35.58 -2.14 46.93
N ASN A 606 -36.89 -2.11 46.66
CA ASN A 606 -37.83 -1.26 47.41
C ASN A 606 -38.30 -2.00 48.67
N PRO A 607 -38.03 -1.52 49.89
CA PRO A 607 -38.50 -2.18 51.11
C PRO A 607 -40.01 -2.37 51.14
N GLY A 608 -40.79 -1.41 50.62
CA GLY A 608 -42.25 -1.47 50.60
C GLY A 608 -42.85 -2.35 49.49
N ASP A 609 -42.03 -2.80 48.55
CA ASP A 609 -42.39 -3.70 47.46
C ASP A 609 -41.16 -4.51 47.05
N LEU A 610 -40.81 -5.50 47.87
CA LEU A 610 -39.58 -6.29 47.71
C LEU A 610 -39.46 -6.89 46.31
N ASN A 611 -40.58 -7.35 45.74
CA ASN A 611 -40.64 -8.00 44.43
C ASN A 611 -40.86 -7.02 43.25
N GLY A 612 -41.02 -5.73 43.54
CA GLY A 612 -41.13 -4.68 42.53
C GLY A 612 -39.78 -4.31 41.89
N PRO A 613 -39.76 -3.38 40.91
CA PRO A 613 -38.53 -2.96 40.24
C PRO A 613 -37.49 -2.36 41.20
N ALA A 614 -36.20 -2.56 40.90
CA ALA A 614 -35.12 -1.92 41.63
C ALA A 614 -35.25 -0.39 41.65
N ILE A 615 -34.97 0.21 42.80
CA ILE A 615 -35.02 1.66 43.02
C ILE A 615 -33.62 2.28 42.88
N ASN A 616 -33.54 3.37 42.14
CA ASN A 616 -32.38 4.23 42.02
C ASN A 616 -32.32 5.17 43.23
N LEU A 617 -31.30 4.98 44.06
CA LEU A 617 -31.07 5.74 45.28
C LEU A 617 -30.45 7.11 45.02
N THR A 618 -29.79 7.28 43.87
CA THR A 618 -29.03 8.48 43.53
C THR A 618 -29.92 9.66 43.12
N VAL A 619 -31.05 9.39 42.46
CA VAL A 619 -31.93 10.42 41.91
C VAL A 619 -33.19 10.69 42.74
N GLY A 620 -33.22 10.21 43.98
CA GLY A 620 -34.30 10.37 44.95
C GLY A 620 -35.13 9.08 45.11
N ALA A 621 -35.11 8.48 46.31
CA ALA A 621 -35.83 7.24 46.60
C ALA A 621 -37.27 7.52 47.10
N PRO A 622 -38.29 6.74 46.68
CA PRO A 622 -38.22 5.64 45.70
C PRO A 622 -38.37 6.16 44.25
N SER A 623 -37.37 5.93 43.40
CA SER A 623 -37.41 6.19 41.94
C SER A 623 -37.02 4.92 41.21
N THR A 624 -37.75 4.53 40.17
CA THR A 624 -37.42 3.37 39.31
C THR A 624 -36.74 3.79 38.00
N ALA A 625 -36.18 5.00 37.96
CA ALA A 625 -35.48 5.52 36.79
C ALA A 625 -34.24 4.68 36.46
N ASP A 626 -33.97 4.52 35.16
CA ASP A 626 -32.71 3.94 34.68
C ASP A 626 -31.49 4.81 35.04
N PRO A 627 -30.26 4.26 34.97
CA PRO A 627 -29.05 4.99 35.28
C PRO A 627 -28.93 6.25 34.42
N ARG A 628 -28.63 7.39 35.05
CA ARG A 628 -28.62 8.70 34.39
C ARG A 628 -27.75 9.74 35.08
N THR A 629 -27.15 9.42 36.21
CA THR A 629 -26.29 10.32 36.98
C THR A 629 -24.86 10.16 36.48
N PRO A 630 -24.27 11.15 35.80
CA PRO A 630 -22.94 11.01 35.21
C PRO A 630 -21.84 10.79 36.26
N VAL A 631 -20.80 10.05 35.87
CA VAL A 631 -19.51 10.05 36.56
C VAL A 631 -18.98 11.48 36.62
N ASP A 632 -18.48 11.91 37.78
CA ASP A 632 -17.93 13.25 37.96
C ASP A 632 -16.42 13.22 37.67
N PRO A 633 -15.94 13.78 36.53
CA PRO A 633 -14.54 13.72 36.16
C PRO A 633 -13.65 14.58 37.08
N THR A 634 -14.23 15.42 37.93
CA THR A 634 -13.48 16.28 38.87
C THR A 634 -13.20 15.60 40.22
N LYS A 635 -13.72 14.38 40.41
CA LYS A 635 -13.55 13.61 41.64
C LYS A 635 -12.76 12.33 41.36
N PRO A 636 -12.01 11.81 42.36
CA PRO A 636 -11.38 10.49 42.26
C PRO A 636 -12.42 9.43 41.87
N ARG A 637 -12.05 8.49 40.99
CA ARG A 637 -12.89 7.34 40.61
C ARG A 637 -12.87 6.27 41.70
N ALA A 638 -13.33 6.64 42.89
CA ALA A 638 -13.40 5.77 44.06
C ALA A 638 -14.79 5.82 44.69
N GLY A 639 -15.15 4.77 45.43
CA GLY A 639 -16.45 4.66 46.08
C GLY A 639 -17.61 4.83 45.07
N ASP A 640 -18.45 5.83 45.33
CA ASP A 640 -19.69 6.10 44.59
C ASP A 640 -19.49 6.89 43.29
N ASN A 641 -18.24 7.27 42.95
CA ASN A 641 -17.94 7.98 41.71
C ASN A 641 -17.44 7.05 40.57
N ARG A 642 -17.38 5.75 40.82
CA ARG A 642 -17.06 4.74 39.80
C ARG A 642 -18.24 4.54 38.85
N SER A 643 -17.95 4.15 37.61
CA SER A 643 -19.01 3.83 36.66
C SER A 643 -19.76 2.55 37.08
N ASN A 644 -20.99 2.42 36.62
CA ASN A 644 -21.81 1.24 36.85
C ASN A 644 -21.20 -0.01 36.20
N MET A 645 -20.55 0.14 35.03
CA MET A 645 -19.82 -0.94 34.38
C MET A 645 -18.61 -1.39 35.20
N GLU A 646 -17.80 -0.45 35.70
CA GLU A 646 -16.66 -0.77 36.57
C GLU A 646 -17.12 -1.55 37.80
N ARG A 647 -18.21 -1.12 38.45
CA ARG A 647 -18.76 -1.82 39.61
C ARG A 647 -19.24 -3.23 39.28
N LEU A 648 -19.85 -3.44 38.12
CA LEU A 648 -20.26 -4.77 37.66
C LEU A 648 -19.05 -5.67 37.42
N MET A 649 -18.00 -5.17 36.77
CA MET A 649 -16.77 -5.95 36.54
C MET A 649 -16.06 -6.26 37.87
N HIS A 650 -16.05 -5.32 38.82
CA HIS A 650 -15.49 -5.54 40.16
C HIS A 650 -16.31 -6.59 40.94
N LEU A 651 -17.64 -6.56 40.87
CA LEU A 651 -18.48 -7.59 41.48
C LEU A 651 -18.18 -8.97 40.89
N MET A 652 -18.10 -9.08 39.57
CA MET A 652 -17.75 -10.34 38.89
C MET A 652 -16.37 -10.85 39.32
N HIS A 653 -15.40 -9.94 39.46
CA HIS A 653 -14.08 -10.27 39.97
C HIS A 653 -14.13 -10.80 41.41
N ASP A 654 -14.81 -10.08 42.31
CA ASP A 654 -14.84 -10.40 43.73
C ASP A 654 -15.70 -11.62 44.08
N THR A 655 -16.48 -12.13 43.13
CA THR A 655 -17.33 -13.32 43.26
C THR A 655 -16.79 -14.54 42.51
N ALA A 656 -15.69 -14.39 41.77
CA ALA A 656 -15.04 -15.47 41.03
C ALA A 656 -14.55 -16.59 41.96
N GLY A 657 -15.01 -17.82 41.78
CA GLY A 657 -14.62 -18.97 42.61
C GLY A 657 -15.02 -18.86 44.10
N VAL A 658 -15.96 -17.96 44.41
CA VAL A 658 -16.53 -17.80 45.76
C VAL A 658 -17.59 -18.86 45.99
N ARG A 659 -17.37 -19.71 47.01
CA ARG A 659 -18.33 -20.73 47.43
C ARG A 659 -19.28 -20.18 48.48
N GLN A 660 -20.57 -20.41 48.27
CA GLN A 660 -21.66 -20.08 49.18
C GLN A 660 -22.57 -21.30 49.40
N CYS A 661 -23.06 -21.51 50.61
CA CYS A 661 -23.95 -22.62 50.92
C CYS A 661 -24.84 -22.28 52.12
N ASN A 662 -25.73 -23.21 52.53
CA ASN A 662 -26.51 -23.01 53.75
C ASN A 662 -25.61 -22.89 54.98
N LYS A 663 -26.03 -22.08 55.96
CA LYS A 663 -25.29 -21.89 57.21
C LYS A 663 -25.35 -23.12 58.13
N GLU A 664 -24.46 -23.15 59.12
CA GLU A 664 -24.53 -24.11 60.23
C GLU A 664 -25.82 -23.89 61.03
N GLY A 665 -26.53 -24.99 61.31
CA GLY A 665 -27.83 -24.94 61.97
C GLY A 665 -28.91 -24.29 61.11
N ALA A 666 -28.84 -24.42 59.78
CA ALA A 666 -29.83 -23.81 58.89
C ALA A 666 -31.23 -24.36 59.16
N VAL A 667 -32.22 -23.46 59.21
CA VAL A 667 -33.62 -23.77 59.51
C VAL A 667 -34.52 -23.26 58.39
N VAL A 668 -35.36 -24.14 57.84
CA VAL A 668 -36.36 -23.76 56.82
C VAL A 668 -37.71 -23.52 57.49
N THR A 669 -38.21 -22.29 57.40
CA THR A 669 -39.53 -21.89 57.91
C THR A 669 -40.53 -21.86 56.76
N VAL A 670 -41.61 -22.65 56.85
CA VAL A 670 -42.67 -22.72 55.81
C VAL A 670 -43.99 -22.30 56.43
N PHE A 671 -44.68 -21.30 55.85
CA PHE A 671 -45.93 -20.72 56.37
C PHE A 671 -45.85 -20.25 57.84
N GLY A 672 -44.70 -19.72 58.27
CA GLY A 672 -44.50 -19.25 59.65
C GLY A 672 -44.35 -20.37 60.69
N LEU A 673 -44.22 -21.61 60.25
CA LEU A 673 -43.92 -22.76 61.10
C LEU A 673 -42.52 -23.28 60.77
N THR A 674 -41.60 -23.17 61.73
CA THR A 674 -40.31 -23.87 61.69
C THR A 674 -40.57 -25.37 61.68
N VAL A 675 -40.04 -26.09 60.68
CA VAL A 675 -40.13 -27.56 60.65
C VAL A 675 -39.33 -28.09 61.85
N PRO A 676 -39.96 -28.69 62.88
CA PRO A 676 -39.23 -29.07 64.07
C PRO A 676 -38.38 -30.33 63.81
N PHE A 677 -37.19 -30.38 64.43
CA PHE A 677 -36.26 -31.52 64.51
C PHE A 677 -35.30 -31.78 63.33
N VAL A 678 -35.03 -30.81 62.46
CA VAL A 678 -34.02 -30.96 61.39
C VAL A 678 -33.18 -29.68 61.28
N ASP A 679 -32.05 -29.65 61.98
CA ASP A 679 -31.01 -28.62 61.80
C ASP A 679 -30.00 -29.17 60.78
N PHE A 680 -29.63 -28.36 59.79
CA PHE A 680 -28.64 -28.75 58.78
C PHE A 680 -27.24 -28.24 59.15
N ALA A 681 -26.24 -29.10 59.00
CA ALA A 681 -24.85 -28.66 59.05
C ALA A 681 -24.53 -27.73 57.87
N GLU A 682 -23.47 -26.94 58.00
CA GLU A 682 -22.99 -26.05 56.94
C GLU A 682 -22.80 -26.83 55.62
N CYS A 683 -23.35 -26.28 54.54
CA CYS A 683 -23.39 -26.89 53.21
C CYS A 683 -24.13 -28.24 53.09
N GLU A 684 -24.90 -28.68 54.08
CA GLU A 684 -25.66 -29.95 54.02
C GLU A 684 -26.97 -29.84 53.21
N LEU A 685 -27.58 -28.66 53.11
CA LEU A 685 -28.86 -28.44 52.42
C LEU A 685 -28.68 -28.09 50.93
N PHE A 686 -27.81 -27.14 50.61
CA PHE A 686 -27.47 -26.76 49.23
C PHE A 686 -26.08 -26.16 49.17
N GLN A 687 -25.50 -26.06 47.98
CA GLN A 687 -24.17 -25.51 47.76
C GLN A 687 -24.06 -24.86 46.38
N ILE A 688 -23.38 -23.73 46.33
CA ILE A 688 -22.98 -23.01 45.12
C ILE A 688 -21.46 -22.92 45.14
N ASP A 689 -20.80 -23.52 44.16
CA ASP A 689 -19.34 -23.61 44.13
C ASP A 689 -18.64 -22.35 43.62
N ASP A 690 -19.29 -21.63 42.71
CA ASP A 690 -18.84 -20.36 42.17
C ASP A 690 -20.05 -19.43 42.02
N LEU A 691 -20.08 -18.38 42.83
CA LEU A 691 -21.20 -17.45 42.87
C LEU A 691 -21.33 -16.61 41.59
N ALA A 692 -20.20 -16.25 40.97
CA ALA A 692 -20.18 -15.50 39.71
C ALA A 692 -20.73 -16.37 38.57
N ALA A 693 -20.27 -17.62 38.45
CA ALA A 693 -20.77 -18.56 37.46
C ALA A 693 -22.26 -18.83 37.68
N PHE A 694 -22.70 -19.09 38.92
CA PHE A 694 -24.10 -19.33 39.24
C PHE A 694 -25.01 -18.14 38.89
N TYR A 695 -24.54 -16.90 39.09
CA TYR A 695 -25.28 -15.72 38.67
C TYR A 695 -25.37 -15.61 37.14
N LEU A 696 -24.26 -15.84 36.41
CA LEU A 696 -24.27 -15.86 34.94
C LEU A 696 -25.23 -16.94 34.42
N ASP A 697 -25.20 -18.14 34.98
CA ASP A 697 -26.07 -19.24 34.61
C ASP A 697 -27.56 -18.94 34.84
N SER A 698 -27.90 -18.00 35.72
CA SER A 698 -29.28 -17.54 35.91
C SER A 698 -29.80 -16.69 34.73
N LEU A 699 -28.89 -16.14 33.90
CA LEU A 699 -29.21 -15.40 32.68
C LEU A 699 -29.49 -16.34 31.49
N LEU A 700 -29.28 -17.65 31.65
CA LEU A 700 -29.51 -18.62 30.58
C LEU A 700 -31.02 -18.80 30.31
N PRO A 701 -31.42 -19.06 29.05
CA PRO A 701 -32.81 -19.30 28.67
C PRO A 701 -33.48 -20.41 29.50
N GLU A 702 -34.80 -20.34 29.64
CA GLU A 702 -35.56 -21.39 30.35
C GLU A 702 -35.35 -22.77 29.71
N GLY A 703 -35.10 -23.78 30.53
CA GLY A 703 -34.82 -25.15 30.07
C GLY A 703 -33.40 -25.41 29.56
N HIS A 704 -32.50 -24.43 29.58
CA HIS A 704 -31.09 -24.66 29.28
C HIS A 704 -30.46 -25.61 30.32
N PRO A 705 -29.67 -26.64 29.93
CA PRO A 705 -29.21 -27.69 30.85
C PRO A 705 -28.26 -27.18 31.95
N LYS A 706 -27.55 -26.08 31.70
CA LYS A 706 -26.70 -25.40 32.69
C LYS A 706 -27.38 -24.21 33.39
N ARG A 707 -28.67 -23.97 33.14
CA ARG A 707 -29.35 -22.87 33.84
C ARG A 707 -29.20 -23.08 35.35
N ALA A 708 -28.86 -22.00 36.07
CA ALA A 708 -28.56 -22.05 37.50
C ALA A 708 -29.59 -22.91 38.24
N GLU A 709 -29.12 -23.90 38.99
CA GLU A 709 -29.96 -24.83 39.75
C GLU A 709 -29.58 -24.76 41.23
N LEU A 710 -30.52 -24.31 42.07
CA LEU A 710 -30.38 -24.38 43.52
C LEU A 710 -30.72 -25.81 43.98
N ALA A 711 -29.80 -26.74 43.74
CA ALA A 711 -30.00 -28.15 44.03
C ALA A 711 -30.05 -28.42 45.55
N VAL A 712 -31.20 -28.88 46.03
CA VAL A 712 -31.37 -29.37 47.40
C VAL A 712 -30.72 -30.75 47.51
N LYS A 713 -29.71 -30.88 48.38
CA LYS A 713 -29.00 -32.14 48.60
C LYS A 713 -29.97 -33.21 49.14
N PRO A 714 -29.74 -34.51 48.83
CA PRO A 714 -30.65 -35.58 49.22
C PRO A 714 -30.85 -35.64 50.74
N SER A 715 -32.03 -35.25 51.20
CA SER A 715 -32.46 -35.29 52.59
C SER A 715 -33.93 -35.73 52.67
N ALA A 716 -34.42 -36.08 53.85
CA ALA A 716 -35.85 -36.40 54.04
C ALA A 716 -36.79 -35.24 53.63
N LEU A 717 -36.24 -34.02 53.54
CA LEU A 717 -36.95 -32.80 53.16
C LEU A 717 -36.88 -32.48 51.65
N ALA A 718 -36.00 -33.13 50.87
CA ALA A 718 -35.87 -32.85 49.43
C ALA A 718 -37.18 -33.10 48.64
N LEU A 719 -38.07 -33.97 49.13
CA LEU A 719 -39.41 -34.23 48.56
C LEU A 719 -40.43 -33.12 48.88
N LEU A 720 -40.14 -32.24 49.82
CA LEU A 720 -41.02 -31.17 50.31
C LEU A 720 -40.59 -29.78 49.83
N VAL A 721 -39.41 -29.63 49.23
CA VAL A 721 -38.93 -28.34 48.69
C VAL A 721 -39.29 -28.26 47.20
N THR A 722 -40.49 -27.74 46.91
CA THR A 722 -40.94 -27.42 45.54
C THR A 722 -40.72 -25.94 45.22
N ASP A 723 -40.70 -25.54 43.95
CA ASP A 723 -40.58 -24.13 43.51
C ASP A 723 -41.59 -23.21 44.21
N ALA A 724 -42.85 -23.62 44.29
CA ALA A 724 -43.90 -22.86 44.96
C ALA A 724 -43.65 -22.71 46.48
N ILE A 725 -42.95 -23.66 47.08
CA ILE A 725 -42.57 -23.62 48.50
C ILE A 725 -41.36 -22.71 48.70
N LEU A 726 -40.35 -22.74 47.80
CA LEU A 726 -39.21 -21.83 47.85
C LEU A 726 -39.64 -20.37 47.71
N GLU A 727 -40.51 -20.05 46.75
CA GLU A 727 -41.05 -18.69 46.59
C GLU A 727 -41.90 -18.27 47.79
N SER A 728 -42.80 -19.15 48.25
CA SER A 728 -43.69 -18.83 49.38
C SER A 728 -42.95 -18.72 50.71
N ALA A 729 -41.91 -19.53 50.94
CA ALA A 729 -41.14 -19.52 52.18
C ALA A 729 -40.17 -18.34 52.25
N SER A 730 -39.60 -17.92 51.11
CA SER A 730 -38.72 -16.77 51.04
C SER A 730 -39.44 -15.43 50.91
N GLY A 731 -40.66 -15.42 50.37
CA GLY A 731 -41.34 -14.20 49.95
C GLY A 731 -40.73 -13.53 48.72
N ILE A 732 -39.75 -14.16 48.06
CA ILE A 732 -39.07 -13.65 46.86
C ILE A 732 -39.66 -14.33 45.63
N THR A 733 -40.26 -13.52 44.75
CA THR A 733 -40.81 -14.01 43.46
C THR A 733 -39.66 -14.40 42.53
N GLY A 734 -39.77 -15.56 41.89
CA GLY A 734 -38.73 -16.11 41.03
C GLY A 734 -37.60 -16.82 41.78
N LEU A 735 -37.67 -16.99 43.10
CA LEU A 735 -36.77 -17.85 43.87
C LEU A 735 -37.29 -19.29 43.83
N THR A 736 -36.89 -20.02 42.80
CA THR A 736 -37.27 -21.43 42.57
C THR A 736 -36.02 -22.32 42.59
N GLY A 737 -36.17 -23.60 42.26
CA GLY A 737 -35.04 -24.47 41.94
C GLY A 737 -34.17 -23.91 40.80
N HIS A 738 -34.74 -23.08 39.91
CA HIS A 738 -33.99 -22.34 38.88
C HIS A 738 -34.20 -20.82 39.03
N PRO A 739 -33.50 -20.18 39.98
CA PRO A 739 -33.80 -18.82 40.39
C PRO A 739 -33.58 -17.80 39.26
N THR A 740 -34.42 -16.77 39.21
CA THR A 740 -34.24 -15.64 38.28
C THR A 740 -33.12 -14.71 38.76
N PRO A 741 -32.45 -13.96 37.86
CA PRO A 741 -31.43 -12.97 38.25
C PRO A 741 -31.97 -11.94 39.26
N ALA A 742 -33.24 -11.54 39.10
CA ALA A 742 -33.92 -10.63 40.01
C ALA A 742 -34.12 -11.23 41.41
N ALA A 743 -34.49 -12.52 41.49
CA ALA A 743 -34.59 -13.22 42.76
C ALA A 743 -33.22 -13.34 43.46
N LEU A 744 -32.16 -13.60 42.70
CA LEU A 744 -30.79 -13.64 43.23
C LEU A 744 -30.31 -12.29 43.75
N SER A 745 -30.59 -11.19 43.05
CA SER A 745 -30.29 -9.83 43.54
C SER A 745 -30.94 -9.58 44.91
N ARG A 746 -32.20 -10.01 45.10
CA ARG A 746 -32.90 -9.90 46.38
C ARG A 746 -32.30 -10.81 47.43
N LEU A 747 -32.03 -12.08 47.10
CA LEU A 747 -31.42 -13.05 48.00
C LEU A 747 -30.08 -12.57 48.57
N ILE A 748 -29.22 -11.97 47.73
CA ILE A 748 -27.86 -11.54 48.09
C ILE A 748 -27.88 -10.22 48.88
N TYR A 749 -28.69 -9.25 48.46
CA TYR A 749 -28.65 -7.88 49.00
C TYR A 749 -29.71 -7.57 50.05
N PHE A 750 -30.62 -8.50 50.34
CA PHE A 750 -31.56 -8.35 51.44
C PHE A 750 -30.83 -8.26 52.79
N GLY A 751 -31.30 -7.36 53.64
CA GLY A 751 -30.60 -6.90 54.85
C GLY A 751 -30.53 -7.86 56.03
N ALA A 752 -30.83 -9.15 55.86
CA ALA A 752 -31.15 -10.08 56.94
C ALA A 752 -30.15 -10.12 58.12
N ASP A 753 -30.71 -10.43 59.31
CA ASP A 753 -29.97 -10.62 60.55
C ASP A 753 -28.93 -11.75 60.42
N SER A 754 -27.78 -11.60 61.06
CA SER A 754 -26.69 -12.59 61.07
C SER A 754 -26.18 -12.77 62.49
N GLU A 755 -26.11 -14.02 62.93
CA GLU A 755 -25.53 -14.39 64.23
C GLU A 755 -24.01 -14.22 64.21
N ARG A 756 -23.40 -14.41 63.04
CA ARG A 756 -21.97 -14.33 62.81
C ARG A 756 -21.42 -12.91 62.83
N TYR A 757 -22.19 -11.95 62.33
CA TYR A 757 -21.80 -10.54 62.24
C TYR A 757 -22.73 -9.66 63.11
N PRO A 758 -22.68 -9.80 64.45
CA PRO A 758 -23.53 -9.04 65.35
C PRO A 758 -23.23 -7.54 65.22
N GLY A 759 -24.20 -6.76 64.73
CA GLY A 759 -24.05 -5.32 64.46
C GLY A 759 -23.89 -4.94 62.99
N LEU A 760 -23.96 -5.91 62.06
CA LEU A 760 -24.10 -5.65 60.64
C LEU A 760 -25.41 -4.88 60.40
N ARG A 761 -25.30 -3.66 59.87
CA ARG A 761 -26.42 -2.73 59.72
C ARG A 761 -27.43 -3.32 58.74
N ASP A 762 -28.59 -3.72 59.25
CA ASP A 762 -29.72 -4.07 58.41
C ASP A 762 -30.26 -2.83 57.72
N LEU A 763 -30.40 -2.92 56.39
CA LEU A 763 -30.81 -1.83 55.52
C LEU A 763 -32.32 -1.82 55.28
N ASP A 764 -33.05 -2.84 55.74
CA ASP A 764 -34.50 -2.95 55.58
C ASP A 764 -35.28 -2.45 56.81
N PRO A 765 -35.96 -1.30 56.73
CA PRO A 765 -36.78 -0.81 57.83
C PRO A 765 -38.08 -1.62 58.05
N LEU A 766 -38.44 -2.52 57.14
CA LEU A 766 -39.66 -3.34 57.18
C LEU A 766 -39.39 -4.82 57.49
N ARG A 767 -38.16 -5.16 57.89
CA ARG A 767 -37.72 -6.53 58.23
C ARG A 767 -38.51 -7.20 59.34
N ASP A 768 -39.06 -6.43 60.28
CA ASP A 768 -39.86 -6.95 61.41
C ASP A 768 -41.37 -6.74 61.15
N LEU A 769 -41.72 -6.39 59.90
CA LEU A 769 -43.07 -6.02 59.46
C LEU A 769 -43.40 -6.78 58.15
N ALA A 770 -43.57 -6.06 57.04
CA ALA A 770 -43.98 -6.63 55.77
C ALA A 770 -42.97 -7.63 55.19
N ASN A 771 -41.69 -7.53 55.57
CA ASN A 771 -40.60 -8.38 55.06
C ASN A 771 -40.09 -9.39 56.10
N GLU A 772 -40.85 -9.63 57.19
CA GLU A 772 -40.47 -10.57 58.26
C GLU A 772 -40.22 -11.99 57.76
N THR A 773 -41.06 -12.49 56.85
CA THR A 773 -40.90 -13.82 56.25
C THR A 773 -39.56 -13.94 55.50
N THR A 774 -39.20 -12.93 54.71
CA THR A 774 -37.93 -12.92 53.97
C THR A 774 -36.73 -12.82 54.90
N ASN A 775 -36.80 -12.00 55.95
CA ASN A 775 -35.76 -11.93 56.96
C ASN A 775 -35.55 -13.29 57.65
N GLN A 776 -36.62 -13.92 58.12
CA GLN A 776 -36.55 -15.24 58.77
C GLN A 776 -36.01 -16.32 57.84
N PHE A 777 -36.40 -16.31 56.56
CA PHE A 777 -35.90 -17.26 55.58
C PHE A 777 -34.40 -17.11 55.33
N ILE A 778 -33.95 -15.88 55.02
CA ILE A 778 -32.54 -15.63 54.67
C ILE A 778 -31.64 -15.79 55.90
N SER A 779 -31.96 -15.14 57.02
CA SER A 779 -31.17 -15.26 58.27
C SER A 779 -31.16 -16.68 58.84
N GLY A 780 -32.25 -17.43 58.63
CA GLY A 780 -32.36 -18.83 59.04
C GLY A 780 -31.60 -19.80 58.14
N SER A 781 -31.41 -19.47 56.86
CA SER A 781 -30.85 -20.40 55.88
C SER A 781 -29.40 -20.09 55.47
N LEU A 782 -29.00 -18.83 55.49
CA LEU A 782 -27.75 -18.33 54.90
C LEU A 782 -27.03 -17.36 55.82
N GLU A 783 -25.70 -17.39 55.79
CA GLU A 783 -24.89 -16.25 56.21
C GLU A 783 -24.64 -15.31 55.02
N PRO A 784 -24.46 -13.99 55.25
CA PRO A 784 -24.10 -13.06 54.18
C PRO A 784 -22.88 -13.54 53.40
N ALA A 785 -22.98 -13.52 52.06
CA ALA A 785 -21.92 -14.05 51.20
C ALA A 785 -20.63 -13.21 51.29
N GLY A 786 -19.50 -13.92 51.45
CA GLY A 786 -18.16 -13.33 51.39
C GLY A 786 -17.70 -13.06 49.96
N THR A 787 -16.50 -12.49 49.83
CA THR A 787 -15.80 -12.27 48.55
C THR A 787 -14.56 -13.14 48.44
N ILE A 788 -13.87 -13.11 47.30
CA ILE A 788 -12.57 -13.78 47.12
C ILE A 788 -11.50 -13.37 48.16
N HIS A 789 -11.67 -12.21 48.80
CA HIS A 789 -10.75 -11.73 49.84
C HIS A 789 -10.91 -12.47 51.17
N CYS A 790 -11.98 -13.23 51.34
CA CYS A 790 -12.24 -13.97 52.57
C CYS A 790 -11.60 -15.37 52.50
N PRO A 791 -10.91 -15.81 53.57
CA PRO A 791 -10.29 -17.12 53.59
C PRO A 791 -11.33 -18.23 53.44
N LYS A 792 -10.96 -19.32 52.77
CA LYS A 792 -11.80 -20.50 52.68
C LYS A 792 -11.74 -21.31 53.98
N ASN A 793 -12.90 -21.68 54.53
CA ASN A 793 -12.99 -22.58 55.66
C ASN A 793 -12.75 -24.06 55.25
N ALA A 794 -12.89 -25.00 56.18
CA ALA A 794 -12.63 -26.43 55.90
C ALA A 794 -13.56 -27.05 54.83
N LEU A 795 -14.73 -26.45 54.61
CA LEU A 795 -15.71 -26.84 53.58
C LEU A 795 -15.49 -26.08 52.26
N GLY A 796 -14.51 -25.18 52.22
CA GLY A 796 -14.17 -24.35 51.08
C GLY A 796 -15.03 -23.09 50.94
N VAL A 797 -15.90 -22.79 51.91
CA VAL A 797 -16.76 -21.58 51.92
C VAL A 797 -15.91 -20.36 52.25
N ASN A 798 -16.10 -19.27 51.52
CA ASN A 798 -15.40 -18.01 51.75
C ASN A 798 -15.98 -17.31 52.97
N GLU A 799 -15.21 -17.29 54.07
CA GLU A 799 -15.69 -16.91 55.38
C GLU A 799 -14.94 -15.68 55.91
N CYS A 800 -15.62 -14.54 55.97
CA CYS A 800 -15.00 -13.27 56.36
C CYS A 800 -14.91 -13.16 57.89
N SER A 801 -13.78 -12.68 58.42
CA SER A 801 -13.66 -12.37 59.86
C SER A 801 -14.40 -11.09 60.27
N THR A 802 -14.63 -10.20 59.31
CA THR A 802 -15.23 -8.88 59.51
C THR A 802 -16.14 -8.54 58.31
N PRO A 803 -17.14 -7.67 58.47
CA PRO A 803 -18.18 -7.49 57.46
C PRO A 803 -17.76 -6.72 56.20
N GLU A 804 -16.58 -6.07 56.18
CA GLU A 804 -16.17 -5.17 55.10
C GLU A 804 -15.98 -5.88 53.75
N ASN A 805 -15.63 -7.17 53.79
CA ASN A 805 -15.43 -8.00 52.59
C ASN A 805 -16.67 -8.86 52.25
N LEU A 806 -17.82 -8.59 52.88
CA LEU A 806 -19.09 -9.19 52.46
C LEU A 806 -19.59 -8.49 51.20
N ILE A 807 -20.17 -9.25 50.28
CA ILE A 807 -20.68 -8.71 49.00
C ILE A 807 -21.66 -7.56 49.21
N ARG A 808 -22.56 -7.67 50.20
CA ARG A 808 -23.55 -6.63 50.51
C ARG A 808 -22.96 -5.32 51.02
N VAL A 809 -21.74 -5.34 51.56
CA VAL A 809 -21.02 -4.16 52.08
C VAL A 809 -20.10 -3.59 51.01
N ARG A 810 -19.32 -4.45 50.34
CA ARG A 810 -18.32 -4.04 49.34
C ARG A 810 -18.96 -3.62 48.00
N HIS A 811 -20.05 -4.27 47.61
CA HIS A 811 -20.73 -4.08 46.31
C HIS A 811 -22.21 -3.70 46.46
N PRO A 812 -22.58 -2.69 47.25
CA PRO A 812 -23.98 -2.45 47.63
C PRO A 812 -24.92 -2.32 46.41
N GLY A 813 -25.84 -3.27 46.28
CA GLY A 813 -26.90 -3.31 45.27
C GLY A 813 -26.44 -3.36 43.81
N THR A 814 -25.22 -3.85 43.56
CA THR A 814 -24.61 -3.79 42.21
C THR A 814 -25.30 -4.72 41.20
N THR A 815 -25.79 -5.91 41.60
CA THR A 815 -26.51 -6.81 40.68
C THR A 815 -27.82 -6.22 40.16
N PHE A 816 -28.45 -5.28 40.88
CA PHE A 816 -29.66 -4.62 40.41
C PHE A 816 -29.45 -3.82 39.12
N LEU A 817 -28.20 -3.46 38.78
CA LEU A 817 -27.87 -2.84 37.50
C LEU A 817 -28.19 -3.76 36.31
N ILE A 818 -28.11 -5.08 36.48
CA ILE A 818 -28.42 -6.07 35.43
C ILE A 818 -29.92 -6.12 35.11
N GLU A 819 -30.77 -5.74 36.08
CA GLU A 819 -32.23 -5.57 35.90
C GLU A 819 -32.57 -4.29 35.12
N ARG A 820 -31.61 -3.37 34.93
CA ARG A 820 -31.83 -2.07 34.28
C ARG A 820 -31.41 -2.09 32.81
N LEU A 821 -32.02 -1.19 32.02
CA LEU A 821 -31.70 -1.01 30.60
C LEU A 821 -31.78 -2.29 29.74
N GLY A 822 -32.45 -3.35 30.23
CA GLY A 822 -32.49 -4.65 29.55
C GLY A 822 -31.16 -5.40 29.54
N LEU A 823 -30.17 -5.03 30.37
CA LEU A 823 -28.81 -5.55 30.31
C LEU A 823 -28.75 -7.09 30.39
N GLY A 824 -29.52 -7.72 31.29
CA GLY A 824 -29.58 -9.17 31.38
C GLY A 824 -30.03 -9.87 30.09
N ALA A 825 -30.96 -9.26 29.33
CA ALA A 825 -31.40 -9.80 28.05
C ALA A 825 -30.32 -9.68 26.97
N TYR A 826 -29.55 -8.59 26.96
CA TYR A 826 -28.43 -8.41 26.03
C TYR A 826 -27.23 -9.32 26.36
N LEU A 827 -27.00 -9.65 27.63
CA LEU A 827 -25.92 -10.55 28.05
C LEU A 827 -26.26 -12.03 27.82
N SER A 828 -27.54 -12.41 27.85
CA SER A 828 -27.98 -13.81 27.75
C SER A 828 -27.38 -14.58 26.56
N PRO A 829 -27.36 -14.06 25.31
CA PRO A 829 -26.73 -14.78 24.18
C PRO A 829 -25.22 -15.00 24.36
N ILE A 830 -24.52 -14.03 24.95
CA ILE A 830 -23.07 -14.11 25.20
C ILE A 830 -22.80 -15.18 26.27
N VAL A 831 -23.56 -15.15 27.36
CA VAL A 831 -23.44 -16.15 28.44
C VAL A 831 -23.75 -17.55 27.92
N ALA A 832 -24.79 -17.71 27.08
CA ALA A 832 -25.12 -19.00 26.47
C ALA A 832 -23.97 -19.59 25.65
N ALA A 833 -23.25 -18.76 24.87
CA ALA A 833 -22.10 -19.23 24.09
C ALA A 833 -20.99 -19.84 24.96
N PHE A 834 -20.75 -19.28 26.15
CA PHE A 834 -19.82 -19.81 27.14
C PHE A 834 -20.38 -21.00 27.92
N ALA A 835 -21.68 -21.06 28.18
CA ALA A 835 -22.28 -22.20 28.88
C ALA A 835 -22.25 -23.49 28.03
N GLU A 836 -22.31 -23.38 26.70
CA GLU A 836 -22.35 -24.51 25.78
C GLU A 836 -21.00 -25.19 25.48
N VAL A 837 -19.91 -24.87 26.20
CA VAL A 837 -18.67 -25.67 26.11
C VAL A 837 -18.84 -27.05 26.76
N GLY A 838 -17.96 -27.99 26.39
CA GLY A 838 -18.04 -29.39 26.83
C GLY A 838 -18.02 -29.56 28.36
N PRO A 839 -18.61 -30.64 28.89
CA PRO A 839 -18.93 -30.81 30.32
C PRO A 839 -17.72 -30.83 31.27
N ASP A 840 -16.51 -31.13 30.78
CA ASP A 840 -15.27 -31.15 31.56
C ASP A 840 -14.51 -29.80 31.54
N THR A 841 -15.13 -28.75 30.98
CA THR A 841 -14.54 -27.42 30.78
C THR A 841 -15.54 -26.33 31.20
N THR A 842 -15.05 -25.37 31.96
CA THR A 842 -15.82 -24.28 32.57
C THR A 842 -15.73 -23.03 31.69
N GLY A 843 -16.64 -22.89 30.73
CA GLY A 843 -16.66 -21.71 29.86
C GLY A 843 -17.03 -20.44 30.61
N GLU A 844 -17.83 -20.58 31.65
CA GLU A 844 -18.21 -19.54 32.60
C GLU A 844 -16.96 -18.94 33.26
N GLU A 845 -15.98 -19.76 33.66
CA GLU A 845 -14.71 -19.30 34.21
C GLU A 845 -13.92 -18.44 33.22
N ILE A 846 -13.94 -18.77 31.92
CA ILE A 846 -13.27 -17.96 30.89
C ILE A 846 -13.93 -16.58 30.79
N LEU A 847 -15.27 -16.51 30.82
CA LEU A 847 -15.99 -15.23 30.80
C LEU A 847 -15.73 -14.41 32.07
N ILE A 848 -15.73 -15.05 33.24
CA ILE A 848 -15.39 -14.43 34.53
C ILE A 848 -13.96 -13.90 34.52
N ASP A 849 -13.03 -14.63 33.91
CA ASP A 849 -11.63 -14.22 33.77
C ASP A 849 -11.45 -13.05 32.80
N LEU A 850 -12.27 -12.95 31.74
CA LEU A 850 -12.30 -11.77 30.87
C LEU A 850 -12.72 -10.52 31.67
N PHE A 851 -13.83 -10.60 32.42
CA PHE A 851 -14.30 -9.50 33.27
C PHE A 851 -13.30 -9.16 34.39
N SER A 852 -12.74 -10.18 35.04
CA SER A 852 -11.73 -10.00 36.08
C SER A 852 -10.47 -9.34 35.54
N THR A 853 -10.02 -9.73 34.35
CA THR A 853 -8.85 -9.12 33.70
C THR A 853 -9.14 -7.68 33.33
N ALA A 854 -10.29 -7.41 32.70
CA ALA A 854 -10.71 -6.04 32.41
C ALA A 854 -10.74 -5.19 33.69
N TYR A 855 -11.36 -5.69 34.78
CA TYR A 855 -11.40 -4.99 36.07
C TYR A 855 -10.00 -4.72 36.63
N ARG A 856 -9.07 -5.68 36.66
CA ARG A 856 -7.73 -5.44 37.25
C ARG A 856 -6.97 -4.29 36.59
N HIS A 857 -7.26 -3.99 35.32
CA HIS A 857 -6.66 -2.91 34.54
C HIS A 857 -7.58 -1.69 34.37
N TRP A 858 -8.82 -1.75 34.87
CA TRP A 858 -9.77 -0.63 34.80
C TRP A 858 -9.35 0.52 35.72
N PRO A 859 -9.03 0.27 37.01
CA PRO A 859 -8.57 1.30 37.92
C PRO A 859 -7.27 1.96 37.50
N GLY A 860 -7.23 3.28 37.68
CA GLY A 860 -6.03 4.11 37.66
C GLY A 860 -5.56 4.47 39.07
N LYS A 861 -4.49 5.26 39.15
CA LYS A 861 -3.89 5.71 40.43
C LYS A 861 -4.83 6.52 41.33
N ASP A 862 -5.90 7.06 40.77
CA ASP A 862 -6.91 7.87 41.46
C ASP A 862 -8.01 7.03 42.16
N HIS A 863 -8.00 5.70 42.02
CA HIS A 863 -9.05 4.83 42.58
C HIS A 863 -8.87 4.53 44.08
N GLY A 864 -7.74 4.93 44.68
CA GLY A 864 -7.52 4.84 46.12
C GLY A 864 -7.59 3.40 46.65
N PRO A 865 -8.36 3.12 47.73
CA PRO A 865 -8.38 1.81 48.38
C PRO A 865 -9.00 0.69 47.54
N GLU A 866 -9.68 1.02 46.45
CA GLU A 866 -10.27 0.04 45.52
C GLU A 866 -9.21 -0.67 44.67
N CYS A 867 -7.99 -0.13 44.63
CA CYS A 867 -6.89 -0.58 43.78
C CYS A 867 -5.62 -0.77 44.61
N ILE A 868 -5.13 -2.01 44.72
CA ILE A 868 -3.90 -2.34 45.46
C ILE A 868 -2.84 -2.90 44.50
N LYS A 869 -1.90 -2.04 44.04
CA LYS A 869 -0.75 -2.45 43.22
C LYS A 869 0.35 -3.11 44.05
N ALA A 870 0.06 -4.27 44.62
CA ALA A 870 1.01 -5.07 45.39
C ALA A 870 0.92 -6.55 45.02
N GLY A 871 2.08 -7.17 44.72
CA GLY A 871 2.17 -8.56 44.32
C GLY A 871 1.68 -8.77 42.88
N SER A 872 0.89 -9.82 42.67
CA SER A 872 0.32 -10.23 41.39
C SER A 872 -1.10 -10.75 41.61
N PRO A 873 -1.91 -10.94 40.55
CA PRO A 873 -3.22 -11.58 40.69
C PRO A 873 -3.18 -12.94 41.41
N ALA A 874 -2.06 -13.67 41.31
CA ALA A 874 -1.89 -14.97 41.96
C ALA A 874 -1.55 -14.88 43.47
N THR A 875 -1.03 -13.75 43.94
CA THR A 875 -0.57 -13.57 45.33
C THR A 875 -1.40 -12.57 46.12
N ASN A 876 -2.21 -11.75 45.44
CA ASN A 876 -3.09 -10.77 46.04
C ASN A 876 -4.39 -10.69 45.24
N THR A 877 -5.49 -11.14 45.84
CA THR A 877 -6.83 -11.09 45.22
C THR A 877 -7.34 -9.67 44.99
N ALA A 878 -6.80 -8.66 45.68
CA ALA A 878 -7.16 -7.25 45.49
C ALA A 878 -6.19 -6.53 44.54
N TYR A 879 -5.38 -7.29 43.80
CA TYR A 879 -4.42 -6.72 42.86
C TYR A 879 -5.12 -5.93 41.75
N CYS A 880 -4.64 -4.73 41.50
CA CYS A 880 -4.88 -3.95 40.29
C CYS A 880 -3.53 -3.50 39.70
N SER A 881 -3.50 -3.17 38.42
CA SER A 881 -2.28 -2.69 37.75
C SER A 881 -2.11 -1.17 37.78
N GLU A 882 -3.12 -0.43 38.22
CA GLU A 882 -3.24 1.03 38.07
C GLU A 882 -3.17 1.51 36.61
N ALA A 883 -3.54 0.64 35.66
CA ALA A 883 -3.42 0.93 34.23
C ALA A 883 -4.28 2.11 33.77
N GLY A 884 -5.42 2.36 34.40
CA GLY A 884 -6.27 3.51 34.09
C GLY A 884 -7.16 3.34 32.86
N ALA A 885 -7.55 2.10 32.49
CA ALA A 885 -8.43 1.89 31.34
C ALA A 885 -9.82 2.56 31.51
N SER A 886 -10.23 2.90 32.74
CA SER A 886 -11.44 3.69 33.01
C SER A 886 -11.42 5.09 32.38
N SER A 887 -10.25 5.62 32.03
CA SER A 887 -10.12 6.87 31.26
C SER A 887 -10.72 6.77 29.85
N TYR A 888 -10.88 5.57 29.28
CA TYR A 888 -11.47 5.32 27.97
C TYR A 888 -13.01 5.21 27.99
N GLU A 889 -13.65 5.21 29.16
CA GLU A 889 -15.11 5.07 29.28
C GLU A 889 -15.92 6.05 28.41
N PRO A 890 -15.59 7.36 28.35
CA PRO A 890 -16.31 8.29 27.48
C PRO A 890 -16.19 7.90 26.00
N ILE A 891 -14.98 7.57 25.55
CA ILE A 891 -14.69 7.16 24.17
C ILE A 891 -15.48 5.89 23.81
N LEU A 892 -15.45 4.88 24.69
CA LEU A 892 -16.17 3.62 24.50
C LEU A 892 -17.69 3.84 24.45
N ALA A 893 -18.22 4.70 25.31
CA ALA A 893 -19.65 5.01 25.36
C ALA A 893 -20.13 5.73 24.09
N ASP A 894 -19.37 6.70 23.60
CA ASP A 894 -19.70 7.42 22.36
C ASP A 894 -19.50 6.51 21.13
N ALA A 895 -18.49 5.65 21.13
CA ALA A 895 -18.27 4.65 20.08
C ALA A 895 -19.43 3.64 19.99
N LEU A 896 -19.92 3.12 21.11
CA LEU A 896 -21.03 2.17 21.16
C LEU A 896 -22.39 2.78 20.77
N GLN A 897 -22.52 4.10 20.88
CA GLN A 897 -23.69 4.87 20.46
C GLN A 897 -23.55 5.45 19.05
N ALA A 898 -22.35 5.42 18.47
CA ALA A 898 -22.11 5.92 17.13
C ALA A 898 -22.91 5.11 16.11
N GLU A 899 -23.38 5.82 15.08
CA GLU A 899 -24.20 5.24 14.03
C GLU A 899 -23.50 4.03 13.40
N ASP A 900 -24.25 2.96 13.24
CA ASP A 900 -23.85 1.74 12.54
C ASP A 900 -22.72 0.89 13.16
N VAL A 901 -22.12 1.30 14.29
CA VAL A 901 -21.03 0.52 14.93
C VAL A 901 -21.50 -0.85 15.42
N LEU A 902 -22.56 -0.90 16.23
CA LEU A 902 -23.12 -2.17 16.68
C LEU A 902 -23.78 -2.95 15.54
N ALA A 903 -24.52 -2.26 14.67
CA ALA A 903 -25.27 -2.90 13.59
C ALA A 903 -24.37 -3.49 12.50
N SER A 904 -23.20 -2.88 12.22
CA SER A 904 -22.17 -3.46 11.34
C SER A 904 -21.54 -4.71 11.93
N SER A 905 -21.25 -4.70 13.24
CA SER A 905 -20.69 -5.86 13.95
C SER A 905 -21.64 -7.07 13.91
N VAL A 906 -22.94 -6.84 14.16
CA VAL A 906 -23.98 -7.86 14.04
C VAL A 906 -24.10 -8.36 12.59
N ALA A 907 -24.05 -7.47 11.60
CA ALA A 907 -24.13 -7.86 10.20
C ALA A 907 -22.93 -8.69 9.75
N PHE A 908 -21.72 -8.32 10.17
CA PHE A 908 -20.51 -9.10 9.92
C PHE A 908 -20.59 -10.48 10.59
N ALA A 909 -21.07 -10.55 11.84
CA ALA A 909 -21.25 -11.80 12.56
C ALA A 909 -22.27 -12.73 11.89
N LYS A 910 -23.39 -12.18 11.39
CA LYS A 910 -24.38 -12.93 10.58
C LYS A 910 -23.76 -13.49 9.30
N MET A 911 -22.99 -12.68 8.58
CA MET A 911 -22.27 -13.13 7.38
C MET A 911 -21.22 -14.20 7.71
N ALA A 912 -20.51 -14.06 8.84
CA ALA A 912 -19.47 -15.00 9.23
C ALA A 912 -20.05 -16.38 9.60
N THR A 913 -21.24 -16.39 10.20
CA THR A 913 -21.90 -17.61 10.70
C THR A 913 -22.81 -18.27 9.67
N ASP A 914 -23.07 -17.64 8.52
CA ASP A 914 -23.97 -18.17 7.49
C ASP A 914 -23.49 -19.52 6.93
N PRO A 915 -24.22 -20.63 7.16
CA PRO A 915 -23.86 -21.95 6.63
C PRO A 915 -24.16 -22.09 5.14
N ALA A 916 -24.91 -21.17 4.51
CA ALA A 916 -25.26 -21.24 3.09
C ALA A 916 -24.14 -20.75 2.15
N ALA A 917 -23.15 -20.02 2.67
CA ALA A 917 -22.00 -19.50 1.92
C ALA A 917 -20.64 -20.01 2.46
N PRO A 918 -20.41 -21.34 2.48
CA PRO A 918 -19.20 -21.90 3.02
C PRO A 918 -17.99 -21.71 2.09
N VAL A 919 -16.80 -21.71 2.68
CA VAL A 919 -15.53 -21.80 1.96
C VAL A 919 -15.11 -23.26 1.91
N THR A 920 -14.80 -23.77 0.71
CA THR A 920 -14.32 -25.15 0.54
C THR A 920 -12.81 -25.19 0.63
N VAL A 921 -12.28 -26.06 1.49
CA VAL A 921 -10.83 -26.33 1.59
C VAL A 921 -10.36 -26.97 0.28
N GLN A 922 -9.36 -26.37 -0.37
CA GLN A 922 -8.92 -26.79 -1.71
C GLN A 922 -7.74 -27.78 -1.69
N ARG A 923 -6.95 -27.81 -0.61
CA ARG A 923 -5.68 -28.56 -0.54
C ARG A 923 -5.56 -29.40 0.73
N GLY A 924 -4.67 -30.38 0.70
CA GLY A 924 -4.29 -31.19 1.85
C GLY A 924 -5.29 -32.27 2.26
N PRO A 925 -5.07 -32.92 3.42
CA PRO A 925 -5.90 -34.04 3.88
C PRO A 925 -7.38 -33.69 4.15
N ARG A 926 -7.69 -32.40 4.28
CA ARG A 926 -9.04 -31.86 4.49
C ARG A 926 -9.70 -31.30 3.22
N ALA A 927 -9.08 -31.48 2.05
CA ALA A 927 -9.64 -31.01 0.78
C ALA A 927 -11.08 -31.52 0.59
N GLY A 928 -11.97 -30.63 0.14
CA GLY A 928 -13.40 -30.89 -0.01
C GLY A 928 -14.24 -30.64 1.25
N GLN A 929 -13.63 -30.38 2.41
CA GLN A 929 -14.36 -29.97 3.60
C GLN A 929 -14.88 -28.53 3.45
N ALA A 930 -16.14 -28.29 3.80
CA ALA A 930 -16.75 -26.96 3.84
C ALA A 930 -16.60 -26.34 5.23
N TRP A 931 -16.09 -25.11 5.30
CA TRP A 931 -16.00 -24.31 6.53
C TRP A 931 -16.90 -23.08 6.44
N THR A 932 -17.55 -22.72 7.54
CA THR A 932 -18.10 -21.37 7.67
C THR A 932 -16.96 -20.37 7.89
N LYS A 933 -17.20 -19.10 7.63
CA LYS A 933 -16.21 -18.04 7.87
C LYS A 933 -15.92 -17.88 9.37
N ALA A 934 -16.90 -18.16 10.23
CA ALA A 934 -16.73 -18.23 11.68
C ALA A 934 -15.73 -19.33 12.09
N GLN A 935 -15.79 -20.51 11.46
CA GLN A 935 -14.80 -21.56 11.67
C GLN A 935 -13.40 -21.14 11.19
N ALA A 936 -13.30 -20.41 10.08
CA ALA A 936 -12.02 -19.86 9.61
C ALA A 936 -11.46 -18.82 10.60
N ILE A 937 -12.30 -17.94 11.15
CA ILE A 937 -11.93 -16.98 12.21
C ILE A 937 -11.45 -17.71 13.47
N GLU A 938 -12.13 -18.79 13.89
CA GLU A 938 -11.69 -19.62 15.01
C GLU A 938 -10.29 -20.21 14.78
N LYS A 939 -10.00 -20.71 13.57
CA LYS A 939 -8.65 -21.22 13.24
C LYS A 939 -7.60 -20.13 13.26
N LEU A 940 -7.89 -18.96 12.68
CA LEU A 940 -6.98 -17.82 12.71
C LEU A 940 -6.73 -17.36 14.16
N ALA A 941 -7.78 -17.25 14.98
CA ALA A 941 -7.67 -16.89 16.39
C ALA A 941 -6.82 -17.91 17.17
N ARG A 942 -6.97 -19.21 16.88
CA ARG A 942 -6.10 -20.24 17.47
C ARG A 942 -4.64 -20.07 17.06
N ILE A 943 -4.35 -19.80 15.79
CA ILE A 943 -2.97 -19.56 15.31
C ILE A 943 -2.35 -18.33 16.02
N LEU A 944 -3.14 -17.30 16.25
CA LEU A 944 -2.68 -16.06 16.87
C LEU A 944 -2.50 -16.16 18.38
N PHE A 945 -3.44 -16.77 19.12
CA PHE A 945 -3.50 -16.65 20.58
C PHE A 945 -3.13 -17.93 21.35
N SER A 946 -3.16 -19.11 20.74
CA SER A 946 -2.89 -20.36 21.47
C SER A 946 -1.39 -20.61 21.65
N ALA A 947 -0.97 -20.67 22.92
CA ALA A 947 0.38 -21.08 23.30
C ALA A 947 0.65 -22.57 22.98
N ASP A 948 -0.35 -23.45 23.14
CA ASP A 948 -0.23 -24.88 22.83
C ASP A 948 -0.04 -25.11 21.33
N HIS A 949 -0.80 -24.38 20.50
CA HIS A 949 -0.62 -24.41 19.06
C HIS A 949 0.77 -23.89 18.68
N ALA A 950 1.17 -22.73 19.19
CA ALA A 950 2.49 -22.14 18.92
C ALA A 950 3.64 -23.08 19.32
N ALA A 951 3.54 -23.76 20.47
CA ALA A 951 4.48 -24.78 20.89
C ALA A 951 4.51 -25.98 19.93
N SER A 952 3.34 -26.44 19.48
CA SER A 952 3.22 -27.61 18.58
C SER A 952 3.89 -27.39 17.21
N VAL A 953 3.93 -26.15 16.73
CA VAL A 953 4.56 -25.76 15.45
C VAL A 953 6.00 -25.25 15.64
N GLY A 954 6.50 -25.19 16.88
CA GLY A 954 7.84 -24.69 17.19
C GLY A 954 8.01 -23.20 16.88
N MET A 955 6.99 -22.39 17.15
CA MET A 955 6.99 -20.96 16.86
C MET A 955 8.08 -20.25 17.68
N VAL A 956 8.86 -19.41 16.99
CA VAL A 956 9.95 -18.62 17.55
C VAL A 956 9.98 -17.24 16.89
N ASP A 957 10.60 -16.27 17.55
CA ASP A 957 10.91 -14.98 16.95
C ASP A 957 12.02 -15.11 15.89
N ARG A 958 12.38 -13.99 15.26
CA ARG A 958 13.40 -13.96 14.19
C ARG A 958 14.79 -14.37 14.69
N TRP A 959 15.05 -14.31 16.00
CA TRP A 959 16.32 -14.71 16.63
C TRP A 959 16.29 -16.13 17.20
N GLY A 960 15.19 -16.87 17.03
CA GLY A 960 15.04 -18.24 17.50
C GLY A 960 14.66 -18.36 18.98
N LYS A 961 14.26 -17.26 19.63
CA LYS A 961 13.74 -17.29 21.00
C LYS A 961 12.28 -17.74 20.96
N LYS A 962 11.90 -18.62 21.90
CA LYS A 962 10.52 -19.07 22.08
C LYS A 962 9.78 -18.34 23.21
N THR A 963 10.48 -17.58 24.04
CA THR A 963 9.90 -16.87 25.19
C THR A 963 9.71 -15.40 24.87
N ALA A 964 8.70 -14.78 25.48
CA ALA A 964 8.47 -13.33 25.42
C ALA A 964 8.39 -12.74 26.83
N THR A 965 8.48 -11.42 26.92
CA THR A 965 8.40 -10.69 28.18
C THR A 965 7.17 -9.79 28.12
N TRP A 966 6.26 -9.93 29.09
CA TRP A 966 5.09 -9.08 29.23
C TRP A 966 5.48 -7.66 29.64
N ALA A 967 4.57 -6.71 29.48
CA ALA A 967 4.81 -5.30 29.82
C ALA A 967 5.27 -5.09 31.28
N ASP A 968 4.81 -5.94 32.21
CA ASP A 968 5.17 -5.89 33.63
C ASP A 968 6.42 -6.71 34.01
N GLY A 969 7.13 -7.27 33.02
CA GLY A 969 8.34 -8.06 33.21
C GLY A 969 8.12 -9.56 33.47
N ARG A 970 6.86 -10.04 33.55
CA ARG A 970 6.60 -11.48 33.59
C ARG A 970 7.08 -12.17 32.30
N THR A 971 7.49 -13.43 32.41
CA THR A 971 7.95 -14.22 31.26
C THR A 971 6.81 -15.09 30.73
N GLN A 972 6.57 -15.01 29.43
CA GLN A 972 5.77 -15.97 28.68
C GLN A 972 6.67 -17.09 28.15
N GLU A 973 6.44 -18.33 28.59
CA GLU A 973 7.28 -19.49 28.23
C GLU A 973 7.21 -19.89 26.74
N GLN A 974 6.10 -19.56 26.08
CA GLN A 974 5.89 -19.76 24.65
C GLN A 974 5.20 -18.52 24.06
N LEU A 975 5.91 -17.81 23.19
CA LEU A 975 5.36 -16.71 22.40
C LEU A 975 4.31 -17.23 21.41
N THR A 976 3.39 -16.36 21.05
CA THR A 976 2.28 -16.66 20.14
C THR A 976 2.35 -15.78 18.89
N GLY A 977 1.51 -16.06 17.88
CA GLY A 977 1.43 -15.20 16.69
C GLY A 977 1.05 -13.76 17.04
N PHE A 978 0.16 -13.58 18.02
CA PHE A 978 -0.20 -12.27 18.58
C PHE A 978 1.01 -11.59 19.22
N THR A 979 1.77 -12.31 20.05
CA THR A 979 2.99 -11.78 20.69
C THR A 979 3.99 -11.27 19.65
N LEU A 980 4.22 -12.01 18.56
CA LEU A 980 5.15 -11.60 17.50
C LEU A 980 4.68 -10.32 16.78
N LEU A 981 3.37 -10.20 16.51
CA LEU A 981 2.79 -9.01 15.89
C LEU A 981 2.82 -7.81 16.84
N ALA A 982 2.46 -8.01 18.10
CA ALA A 982 2.48 -6.96 19.13
C ALA A 982 3.91 -6.46 19.37
N ASP A 983 4.89 -7.35 19.50
CA ASP A 983 6.31 -6.99 19.63
C ASP A 983 6.80 -6.19 18.42
N ALA A 984 6.42 -6.58 17.20
CA ALA A 984 6.80 -5.86 15.98
C ALA A 984 6.19 -4.44 15.93
N LEU A 985 4.92 -4.28 16.33
CA LEU A 985 4.26 -2.97 16.42
C LEU A 985 4.86 -2.10 17.52
N ASN A 986 5.08 -2.65 18.72
CA ASN A 986 5.71 -1.93 19.82
C ASN A 986 7.13 -1.48 19.45
N ARG A 987 7.86 -2.28 18.65
CA ARG A 987 9.17 -1.86 18.13
C ARG A 987 9.09 -0.71 17.13
N ILE A 988 8.00 -0.52 16.39
CA ILE A 988 7.85 0.68 15.55
C ILE A 988 7.87 1.92 16.44
N ASP A 989 7.07 1.94 17.51
CA ASP A 989 7.02 3.06 18.44
C ASP A 989 8.35 3.26 19.21
N ALA A 990 8.93 2.16 19.71
CA ALA A 990 10.22 2.20 20.41
C ALA A 990 11.34 2.74 19.51
N ARG A 991 11.35 2.42 18.21
CA ARG A 991 12.37 2.95 17.28
C ARG A 991 12.33 4.46 17.14
N PHE A 992 11.15 5.08 17.21
CA PHE A 992 11.07 6.55 17.23
C PHE A 992 11.58 7.14 18.55
N GLU A 993 11.38 6.46 19.67
CA GLU A 993 11.76 6.92 21.01
C GLU A 993 13.25 6.72 21.32
N GLU A 994 13.81 5.60 20.86
CA GLU A 994 15.23 5.23 21.04
C GLU A 994 16.15 5.91 20.01
N SER A 995 15.58 6.44 18.93
CA SER A 995 16.36 7.10 17.87
C SER A 995 17.12 8.30 18.43
N SER A 996 18.43 8.34 18.16
CA SER A 996 19.28 9.49 18.47
C SER A 996 19.15 10.63 17.45
N ALA A 997 18.28 10.50 16.45
CA ALA A 997 18.07 11.54 15.45
C ALA A 997 17.41 12.78 16.09
N PRO A 998 17.93 13.99 15.88
CA PRO A 998 17.42 15.20 16.53
C PRO A 998 15.97 15.54 16.13
N ASP A 999 15.50 15.04 14.98
CA ASP A 999 14.18 15.22 14.40
C ASP A 999 13.25 14.01 14.62
N ALA A 1000 13.62 13.04 15.48
CA ALA A 1000 12.87 11.80 15.67
C ALA A 1000 11.39 12.02 16.11
N ALA A 1001 11.14 13.00 16.98
CA ALA A 1001 9.79 13.35 17.43
C ALA A 1001 8.93 13.93 16.28
N GLU A 1002 9.53 14.78 15.43
CA GLU A 1002 8.86 15.33 14.25
C GLU A 1002 8.53 14.21 13.25
N ARG A 1003 9.48 13.32 12.98
CA ARG A 1003 9.28 12.14 12.11
C ARG A 1003 8.20 11.20 12.65
N LYS A 1004 8.08 11.04 13.97
CA LYS A 1004 6.98 10.28 14.60
C LYS A 1004 5.63 10.95 14.33
N GLY A 1005 5.55 12.28 14.43
CA GLY A 1005 4.36 13.06 14.08
C GLY A 1005 3.97 12.92 12.60
N GLN A 1006 4.94 13.08 11.71
CA GLN A 1006 4.79 12.87 10.27
C GLN A 1006 4.34 11.45 9.94
N TRP A 1007 4.96 10.42 10.54
CA TRP A 1007 4.58 9.03 10.35
C TRP A 1007 3.12 8.76 10.73
N LYS A 1008 2.69 9.28 11.88
CA LYS A 1008 1.28 9.16 12.34
C LYS A 1008 0.34 9.85 11.35
N ARG A 1009 0.66 11.07 10.92
CA ARG A 1009 -0.12 11.82 9.94
C ARG A 1009 -0.22 11.09 8.60
N ALA A 1010 0.88 10.55 8.11
CA ALA A 1010 0.93 9.78 6.87
C ALA A 1010 0.08 8.51 6.93
N THR A 1011 0.16 7.79 8.06
CA THR A 1011 -0.64 6.57 8.28
C THR A 1011 -2.12 6.90 8.31
N ASP A 1012 -2.50 8.02 8.92
CA ASP A 1012 -3.86 8.52 8.95
C ASP A 1012 -4.39 8.87 7.55
N GLU A 1013 -3.62 9.62 6.76
CA GLU A 1013 -3.98 9.97 5.39
C GLU A 1013 -4.04 8.75 4.47
N LEU A 1014 -3.16 7.76 4.68
CA LEU A 1014 -3.19 6.48 3.97
C LEU A 1014 -4.47 5.70 4.26
N ILE A 1015 -4.87 5.62 5.53
CA ILE A 1015 -6.14 4.99 5.95
C ILE A 1015 -7.31 5.73 5.30
N ASP A 1016 -7.29 7.06 5.27
CA ASP A 1016 -8.37 7.86 4.66
C ASP A 1016 -8.44 7.70 3.14
N ALA A 1017 -7.29 7.62 2.46
CA ALA A 1017 -7.23 7.43 1.01
C ALA A 1017 -7.69 6.02 0.59
N LEU A 1018 -7.30 4.99 1.35
CA LEU A 1018 -7.55 3.59 0.98
C LEU A 1018 -8.86 3.04 1.53
N LEU A 1019 -9.17 3.30 2.80
CA LEU A 1019 -10.27 2.65 3.53
C LEU A 1019 -11.52 3.53 3.65
N ALA A 1020 -11.53 4.76 3.10
CA ALA A 1020 -12.72 5.59 3.10
C ALA A 1020 -13.94 4.87 2.51
N VAL A 1021 -15.10 5.11 3.14
CA VAL A 1021 -16.38 4.48 2.83
C VAL A 1021 -17.39 5.55 2.44
N GLU A 1022 -18.24 5.24 1.47
CA GLU A 1022 -19.42 6.02 1.11
C GLU A 1022 -20.69 5.17 1.25
N GLY A 1023 -21.84 5.82 1.45
CA GLY A 1023 -23.08 5.15 1.81
C GLY A 1023 -23.15 4.77 3.29
N SER A 1024 -24.24 4.12 3.70
CA SER A 1024 -24.46 3.67 5.07
C SER A 1024 -25.24 2.35 5.08
N GLY A 1025 -25.12 1.60 6.18
CA GLY A 1025 -25.82 0.33 6.33
C GLY A 1025 -25.48 -0.67 5.20
N PRO A 1026 -26.47 -1.37 4.63
CA PRO A 1026 -26.25 -2.33 3.53
C PRO A 1026 -25.71 -1.71 2.23
N GLU A 1027 -25.84 -0.40 2.03
CA GLU A 1027 -25.38 0.29 0.81
C GLU A 1027 -23.94 0.84 0.95
N ALA A 1028 -23.30 0.57 2.09
CA ALA A 1028 -21.91 0.97 2.34
C ALA A 1028 -20.97 0.31 1.33
N ARG A 1029 -20.05 1.11 0.79
CA ARG A 1029 -19.05 0.67 -0.19
C ARG A 1029 -17.77 1.48 -0.05
N PHE A 1030 -16.64 0.89 -0.41
CA PHE A 1030 -15.37 1.63 -0.41
C PHE A 1030 -15.40 2.73 -1.48
N LYS A 1031 -14.99 3.94 -1.10
CA LYS A 1031 -14.82 5.06 -2.02
C LYS A 1031 -13.81 4.68 -3.11
N ASN A 1032 -12.74 3.97 -2.73
CA ASN A 1032 -11.87 3.30 -3.68
C ASN A 1032 -12.49 1.98 -4.16
N ARG A 1033 -13.27 2.05 -5.25
CA ARG A 1033 -13.92 0.88 -5.88
C ARG A 1033 -12.96 -0.25 -6.29
N ALA A 1034 -11.66 0.04 -6.43
CA ALA A 1034 -10.67 -0.96 -6.80
C ALA A 1034 -10.18 -1.79 -5.61
N LEU A 1035 -10.26 -1.25 -4.38
CA LEU A 1035 -9.65 -1.82 -3.18
C LEU A 1035 -9.98 -3.31 -2.98
N PRO A 1036 -11.25 -3.77 -3.02
CA PRO A 1036 -11.54 -5.17 -2.76
C PRO A 1036 -10.91 -6.11 -3.80
N ARG A 1037 -10.94 -5.70 -5.07
CA ARG A 1037 -10.36 -6.48 -6.17
C ARG A 1037 -8.84 -6.43 -6.17
N MET A 1038 -8.23 -5.33 -5.74
CA MET A 1038 -6.78 -5.24 -5.55
C MET A 1038 -6.33 -6.21 -4.45
N GLY A 1039 -7.02 -6.22 -3.31
CA GLY A 1039 -6.77 -7.15 -2.21
C GLY A 1039 -6.86 -8.60 -2.66
N ALA A 1040 -7.92 -8.96 -3.38
CA ALA A 1040 -8.10 -10.32 -3.91
C ALA A 1040 -6.98 -10.74 -4.87
N VAL A 1041 -6.56 -9.87 -5.81
CA VAL A 1041 -5.46 -10.17 -6.75
C VAL A 1041 -4.13 -10.39 -6.01
N VAL A 1042 -3.81 -9.52 -5.04
CA VAL A 1042 -2.57 -9.64 -4.25
C VAL A 1042 -2.60 -10.92 -3.41
N LEU A 1043 -3.73 -11.25 -2.77
CA LEU A 1043 -3.88 -12.48 -2.00
C LEU A 1043 -3.79 -13.74 -2.87
N ARG A 1044 -4.33 -13.72 -4.10
CA ARG A 1044 -4.17 -14.82 -5.07
C ARG A 1044 -2.71 -15.03 -5.44
N ALA A 1045 -1.99 -13.95 -5.77
CA ALA A 1045 -0.57 -14.02 -6.10
C ALA A 1045 0.29 -14.50 -4.91
N LEU A 1046 -0.03 -14.04 -3.69
CA LEU A 1046 0.59 -14.51 -2.46
C LEU A 1046 0.31 -16.00 -2.23
N ARG A 1047 -0.94 -16.43 -2.38
CA ARG A 1047 -1.37 -17.82 -2.24
C ARG A 1047 -0.63 -18.74 -3.21
N GLU A 1048 -0.57 -18.38 -4.48
CA GLU A 1048 0.19 -19.14 -5.49
C GLU A 1048 1.67 -19.24 -5.13
N GLN A 1049 2.30 -18.12 -4.77
CA GLN A 1049 3.73 -18.12 -4.42
C GLN A 1049 4.02 -18.95 -3.18
N LEU A 1050 3.15 -18.87 -2.18
CA LEU A 1050 3.24 -19.64 -0.96
C LEU A 1050 3.05 -21.15 -1.23
N ASN A 1051 2.06 -21.54 -2.05
CA ASN A 1051 1.82 -22.93 -2.44
C ASN A 1051 2.98 -23.49 -3.29
N ALA A 1052 3.63 -22.67 -4.11
CA ALA A 1052 4.81 -23.08 -4.87
C ALA A 1052 6.05 -23.29 -3.98
N ARG A 1053 6.25 -22.42 -2.98
CA ARG A 1053 7.41 -22.50 -2.06
C ARG A 1053 7.24 -23.55 -0.98
N CYS A 1054 6.00 -23.89 -0.63
CA CYS A 1054 5.65 -24.83 0.43
C CYS A 1054 4.56 -25.82 -0.04
N PRO A 1055 4.87 -26.67 -1.04
CA PRO A 1055 3.88 -27.51 -1.71
C PRO A 1055 3.23 -28.58 -0.82
N ASP A 1056 3.90 -29.00 0.26
CA ASP A 1056 3.46 -30.05 1.18
C ASP A 1056 3.02 -29.52 2.56
N ARG A 1057 2.91 -28.18 2.72
CA ARG A 1057 2.61 -27.50 4.01
C ARG A 1057 1.40 -28.08 4.73
N GLU A 1058 0.31 -28.36 4.02
CA GLU A 1058 -0.93 -28.89 4.60
C GLU A 1058 -0.75 -30.27 5.25
N THR A 1059 0.28 -31.01 4.82
CA THR A 1059 0.60 -32.35 5.35
C THR A 1059 1.70 -32.31 6.40
N THR A 1060 2.74 -31.50 6.19
CA THR A 1060 3.91 -31.44 7.08
C THR A 1060 3.75 -30.44 8.23
N GLY A 1061 2.86 -29.46 8.08
CA GLY A 1061 2.71 -28.34 9.01
C GLY A 1061 3.96 -27.47 9.09
N ARG A 1062 4.80 -27.46 8.05
CA ARG A 1062 6.09 -26.74 8.02
C ARG A 1062 6.25 -26.00 6.71
N CYS A 1063 6.81 -24.78 6.79
CA CYS A 1063 7.12 -23.96 5.63
C CYS A 1063 8.32 -23.07 5.96
N ALA A 1064 9.54 -23.62 5.80
CA ALA A 1064 10.78 -22.92 6.17
C ALA A 1064 10.95 -21.58 5.44
N TRP A 1065 10.49 -21.50 4.19
CA TRP A 1065 10.48 -20.27 3.41
C TRP A 1065 9.67 -19.17 4.10
N ALA A 1066 8.43 -19.44 4.52
CA ALA A 1066 7.61 -18.45 5.21
C ALA A 1066 8.13 -18.16 6.63
N GLN A 1067 8.51 -19.19 7.40
CA GLN A 1067 8.90 -19.05 8.80
C GLN A 1067 10.27 -18.39 9.01
N LYS A 1068 11.18 -18.42 8.03
CA LYS A 1068 12.56 -17.96 8.20
C LYS A 1068 13.02 -17.00 7.11
N GLU A 1069 12.69 -17.29 5.85
CA GLU A 1069 13.24 -16.50 4.74
C GLU A 1069 12.49 -15.18 4.51
N LEU A 1070 11.20 -15.06 4.85
CA LEU A 1070 10.45 -13.81 4.62
C LEU A 1070 11.06 -12.63 5.39
N GLY A 1071 11.27 -12.78 6.70
CA GLY A 1071 11.95 -11.76 7.52
C GLY A 1071 13.37 -11.49 7.03
N ALA A 1072 14.14 -12.54 6.71
CA ALA A 1072 15.52 -12.39 6.20
C ALA A 1072 15.59 -11.65 4.86
N LYS A 1073 14.64 -11.88 3.94
CA LYS A 1073 14.59 -11.17 2.66
C LYS A 1073 14.24 -9.70 2.81
N VAL A 1074 13.43 -9.33 3.81
CA VAL A 1074 13.20 -7.91 4.15
C VAL A 1074 14.48 -7.28 4.70
N VAL A 1075 15.24 -7.99 5.55
CA VAL A 1075 16.57 -7.55 6.01
C VAL A 1075 17.50 -7.32 4.81
N ASP A 1076 17.60 -8.30 3.91
CA ASP A 1076 18.48 -8.21 2.75
C ASP A 1076 18.09 -7.07 1.80
N LEU A 1077 16.79 -6.87 1.55
CA LEU A 1077 16.27 -5.78 0.73
C LEU A 1077 16.62 -4.42 1.32
N VAL A 1078 16.31 -4.20 2.60
CA VAL A 1078 16.52 -2.91 3.28
C VAL A 1078 18.01 -2.60 3.48
N SER A 1079 18.83 -3.63 3.69
CA SER A 1079 20.29 -3.50 3.79
C SER A 1079 21.00 -3.39 2.43
N HIS A 1080 20.30 -3.51 1.31
CA HIS A 1080 20.90 -3.54 -0.02
C HIS A 1080 21.45 -2.16 -0.45
N PRO A 1081 22.60 -2.07 -1.16
CA PRO A 1081 23.15 -0.78 -1.60
C PRO A 1081 22.20 0.06 -2.44
N LEU A 1082 21.48 -0.57 -3.38
CA LEU A 1082 20.50 0.12 -4.23
C LEU A 1082 19.35 0.73 -3.40
N PHE A 1083 18.84 -0.02 -2.41
CA PHE A 1083 17.79 0.47 -1.51
C PHE A 1083 18.30 1.62 -0.66
N ALA A 1084 19.49 1.47 -0.06
CA ALA A 1084 20.10 2.50 0.76
C ALA A 1084 20.35 3.81 -0.01
N GLY A 1085 20.94 3.72 -1.22
CA GLY A 1085 21.17 4.90 -2.06
C GLY A 1085 19.87 5.58 -2.50
N LEU A 1086 18.85 4.81 -2.85
CA LEU A 1086 17.54 5.36 -3.24
C LEU A 1086 16.87 6.07 -2.05
N ALA A 1087 16.87 5.45 -0.87
CA ALA A 1087 16.33 6.05 0.34
C ALA A 1087 17.06 7.34 0.73
N ASP A 1088 18.39 7.38 0.61
CA ASP A 1088 19.19 8.58 0.91
C ASP A 1088 18.90 9.72 -0.09
N VAL A 1089 18.68 9.41 -1.38
CA VAL A 1089 18.27 10.40 -2.40
C VAL A 1089 16.86 10.95 -2.11
N MET A 1090 15.91 10.06 -1.82
CA MET A 1090 14.53 10.47 -1.48
C MET A 1090 14.50 11.32 -0.20
N GLU A 1091 15.28 10.94 0.82
CA GLU A 1091 15.41 11.71 2.06
C GLU A 1091 16.04 13.09 1.80
N SER A 1092 17.05 13.17 0.92
CA SER A 1092 17.67 14.45 0.55
C SER A 1092 16.68 15.39 -0.14
N ILE A 1093 15.87 14.89 -1.08
CA ILE A 1093 14.80 15.67 -1.71
C ILE A 1093 13.76 16.09 -0.67
N ARG A 1094 13.30 15.16 0.16
CA ARG A 1094 12.27 15.39 1.18
C ARG A 1094 12.69 16.48 2.18
N ALA A 1095 13.93 16.45 2.62
CA ALA A 1095 14.48 17.42 3.57
C ALA A 1095 14.60 18.83 2.97
N HIS A 1096 14.62 18.96 1.64
CA HIS A 1096 14.71 20.24 0.95
C HIS A 1096 13.34 20.67 0.39
N GLU A 1097 12.63 21.51 1.14
CA GLU A 1097 11.24 21.89 0.85
C GLU A 1097 11.00 22.34 -0.61
N PRO A 1098 11.80 23.24 -1.23
CA PRO A 1098 11.57 23.61 -2.63
C PRO A 1098 11.61 22.42 -3.58
N ALA A 1099 12.58 21.51 -3.40
CA ALA A 1099 12.71 20.33 -4.25
C ALA A 1099 11.55 19.37 -4.03
N ARG A 1100 11.21 19.10 -2.76
CA ARG A 1100 10.08 18.25 -2.37
C ARG A 1100 8.77 18.72 -3.04
N ARG A 1101 8.46 20.02 -2.94
CA ARG A 1101 7.22 20.60 -3.48
C ARG A 1101 7.14 20.54 -5.00
N GLU A 1102 8.23 20.85 -5.69
CA GLU A 1102 8.25 20.75 -7.15
C GLU A 1102 8.12 19.29 -7.63
N VAL A 1103 8.76 18.34 -6.93
CA VAL A 1103 8.61 16.91 -7.21
C VAL A 1103 7.18 16.45 -6.98
N GLU A 1104 6.54 16.85 -5.87
CA GLU A 1104 5.12 16.53 -5.65
C GLU A 1104 4.22 17.14 -6.71
N ARG A 1105 4.46 18.39 -7.16
CA ARG A 1105 3.68 19.02 -8.22
C ARG A 1105 3.81 18.27 -9.54
N PHE A 1106 5.02 17.83 -9.87
CA PHE A 1106 5.26 16.98 -11.02
C PHE A 1106 4.52 15.64 -10.90
N LEU A 1107 4.58 14.98 -9.75
CA LEU A 1107 3.87 13.72 -9.52
C LEU A 1107 2.35 13.88 -9.60
N VAL A 1108 1.78 14.97 -9.06
CA VAL A 1108 0.36 15.31 -9.19
C VAL A 1108 -0.01 15.47 -10.67
N ALA A 1109 0.78 16.21 -11.45
CA ALA A 1109 0.53 16.37 -12.89
C ALA A 1109 0.62 15.05 -13.67
N MET A 1110 1.55 14.17 -13.30
CA MET A 1110 1.73 12.85 -13.93
C MET A 1110 0.63 11.84 -13.56
N LEU A 1111 0.05 11.96 -12.36
CA LEU A 1111 -0.96 11.07 -11.82
C LEU A 1111 -2.40 11.58 -11.98
N ASP A 1112 -2.58 12.79 -12.49
CA ASP A 1112 -3.89 13.36 -12.80
C ASP A 1112 -4.62 12.49 -13.85
N ALA A 1113 -5.68 11.80 -13.42
CA ALA A 1113 -6.40 10.83 -14.24
C ALA A 1113 -7.07 11.47 -15.46
N ASP A 1114 -7.43 12.76 -15.36
CA ASP A 1114 -8.02 13.56 -16.44
C ASP A 1114 -6.95 14.18 -17.36
N GLY A 1115 -5.68 14.17 -16.95
CA GLY A 1115 -4.56 14.71 -17.71
C GLY A 1115 -4.04 13.80 -18.83
N ASP A 1116 -3.40 14.40 -19.83
CA ASP A 1116 -2.79 13.70 -20.98
C ASP A 1116 -1.52 12.92 -20.60
N ALA A 1117 -0.90 13.24 -19.47
CA ALA A 1117 0.31 12.58 -18.97
C ALA A 1117 0.05 11.16 -18.44
N PHE A 1118 -1.05 10.99 -17.70
CA PHE A 1118 -1.41 9.72 -17.07
C PHE A 1118 -1.54 8.54 -18.05
N PRO A 1119 -2.21 8.63 -19.22
CA PRO A 1119 -2.21 7.54 -20.21
C PRO A 1119 -0.82 7.10 -20.63
N ALA A 1120 0.11 8.03 -20.82
CA ALA A 1120 1.48 7.74 -21.24
C ALA A 1120 2.29 7.10 -20.11
N LEU A 1121 2.06 7.53 -18.86
CA LEU A 1121 2.59 6.89 -17.66
C LEU A 1121 2.09 5.44 -17.53
N LEU A 1122 0.78 5.22 -17.63
CA LEU A 1122 0.19 3.87 -17.57
C LEU A 1122 0.73 2.95 -18.65
N ALA A 1123 0.82 3.42 -19.89
CA ALA A 1123 1.42 2.65 -20.97
C ALA A 1123 2.88 2.26 -20.67
N THR A 1124 3.64 3.15 -20.02
CA THR A 1124 5.03 2.91 -19.66
C THR A 1124 5.17 1.90 -18.52
N VAL A 1125 4.38 2.06 -17.44
CA VAL A 1125 4.41 1.19 -16.26
C VAL A 1125 3.95 -0.22 -16.62
N VAL A 1126 2.83 -0.35 -17.34
CA VAL A 1126 2.27 -1.66 -17.71
C VAL A 1126 3.17 -2.37 -18.74
N ASP A 1127 3.68 -1.65 -19.75
CA ASP A 1127 4.61 -2.25 -20.71
C ASP A 1127 5.96 -2.60 -20.06
N GLY A 1128 6.45 -1.76 -19.15
CA GLY A 1128 7.65 -2.04 -18.35
C GLY A 1128 7.50 -3.31 -17.51
N ALA A 1129 6.36 -3.49 -16.83
CA ALA A 1129 6.07 -4.69 -16.06
C ALA A 1129 6.06 -5.97 -16.94
N GLN A 1130 5.59 -5.88 -18.19
CA GLN A 1130 5.68 -6.99 -19.14
C GLN A 1130 7.12 -7.26 -19.60
N LEU A 1131 7.93 -6.22 -19.80
CA LEU A 1131 9.31 -6.35 -20.26
C LEU A 1131 10.23 -6.97 -19.21
N LEU A 1132 9.94 -6.83 -17.91
CA LEU A 1132 10.73 -7.44 -16.83
C LEU A 1132 10.84 -8.97 -16.97
N ALA A 1133 9.88 -9.64 -17.60
CA ALA A 1133 9.94 -11.08 -17.86
C ALA A 1133 10.94 -11.46 -18.97
N SER A 1134 11.28 -10.52 -19.85
CA SER A 1134 12.20 -10.69 -20.99
C SER A 1134 13.65 -10.39 -20.59
N ASP A 1135 14.09 -10.97 -19.47
CA ASP A 1135 15.39 -10.65 -18.87
C ASP A 1135 16.60 -11.16 -19.68
N ASP A 1136 16.42 -12.11 -20.61
CA ASP A 1136 17.44 -12.52 -21.58
C ASP A 1136 17.78 -11.42 -22.59
N VAL A 1137 16.82 -10.54 -22.88
CA VAL A 1137 17.02 -9.38 -23.75
C VAL A 1137 17.49 -8.19 -22.91
N LEU A 1138 16.87 -7.96 -21.75
CA LEU A 1138 17.19 -6.79 -20.93
C LEU A 1138 18.58 -6.86 -20.30
N ALA A 1139 19.00 -8.01 -19.75
CA ALA A 1139 20.24 -8.09 -18.99
C ALA A 1139 21.48 -7.72 -19.83
N PRO A 1140 21.69 -8.21 -21.07
CA PRO A 1140 22.82 -7.77 -21.89
C PRO A 1140 22.82 -6.27 -22.22
N LEU A 1141 21.63 -5.71 -22.48
CA LEU A 1141 21.48 -4.28 -22.78
C LEU A 1141 21.77 -3.42 -21.55
N LEU A 1142 21.25 -3.81 -20.38
CA LEU A 1142 21.43 -3.09 -19.13
C LEU A 1142 22.86 -3.20 -18.60
N ARG A 1143 23.49 -4.38 -18.69
CA ARG A 1143 24.94 -4.56 -18.41
C ARG A 1143 25.79 -3.62 -19.24
N THR A 1144 25.49 -3.53 -20.54
CA THR A 1144 26.22 -2.64 -21.47
C THR A 1144 25.94 -1.17 -21.15
N ALA A 1145 24.71 -0.82 -20.78
CA ALA A 1145 24.32 0.52 -20.39
C ALA A 1145 24.83 0.96 -18.99
N ALA A 1146 25.35 0.03 -18.18
CA ALA A 1146 25.81 0.31 -16.82
C ALA A 1146 26.87 1.42 -16.74
N VAL A 1147 27.67 1.59 -17.80
CA VAL A 1147 28.67 2.68 -17.91
C VAL A 1147 28.03 4.08 -17.84
N ALA A 1148 26.75 4.21 -18.20
CA ALA A 1148 26.02 5.48 -18.06
C ALA A 1148 25.86 5.91 -16.60
N LEU A 1149 25.89 4.95 -15.66
CA LEU A 1149 25.76 5.18 -14.22
C LEU A 1149 27.12 5.25 -13.51
N SER A 1150 28.24 5.35 -14.23
CA SER A 1150 29.54 5.55 -13.58
C SER A 1150 29.50 6.85 -12.73
N PRO A 1151 29.84 6.80 -11.44
CA PRO A 1151 29.89 8.00 -10.60
C PRO A 1151 31.06 8.92 -10.99
N ALA A 1152 31.08 10.15 -10.47
CA ALA A 1152 32.09 11.16 -10.78
C ALA A 1152 33.53 10.68 -10.57
N GLY A 1153 33.76 9.88 -9.51
CA GLY A 1153 35.08 9.34 -9.14
C GLY A 1153 35.47 8.02 -9.81
N ASP A 1154 34.73 7.55 -10.82
CA ASP A 1154 35.03 6.29 -11.50
C ASP A 1154 36.35 6.36 -12.28
N ALA A 1155 37.10 5.26 -12.30
CA ALA A 1155 38.42 5.21 -12.95
C ALA A 1155 38.35 5.43 -14.48
N GLU A 1156 37.23 5.10 -15.11
CA GLU A 1156 36.97 5.32 -16.54
C GLU A 1156 36.26 6.66 -16.82
N GLY A 1157 36.07 7.49 -15.78
CA GLY A 1157 35.40 8.79 -15.80
C GLY A 1157 33.89 8.74 -15.51
N PRO A 1158 33.23 9.90 -15.35
CA PRO A 1158 31.81 10.02 -15.00
C PRO A 1158 30.86 9.51 -16.09
N GLY A 1159 29.85 8.72 -15.77
CA GLY A 1159 28.90 8.21 -16.75
C GLY A 1159 28.04 9.31 -17.35
N ALA A 1160 27.31 9.01 -18.43
CA ALA A 1160 26.40 9.98 -19.06
C ALA A 1160 25.33 10.54 -18.11
N ALA A 1161 24.89 9.75 -17.11
CA ALA A 1161 23.93 10.22 -16.11
C ALA A 1161 24.54 11.28 -15.19
N ASP A 1162 25.77 11.06 -14.72
CA ASP A 1162 26.50 11.99 -13.86
C ASP A 1162 26.96 13.24 -14.60
N ALA A 1163 27.70 13.06 -15.71
CA ALA A 1163 28.20 14.14 -16.55
C ALA A 1163 27.07 14.99 -17.17
N GLY A 1164 25.86 14.42 -17.27
CA GLY A 1164 24.66 15.13 -17.72
C GLY A 1164 24.07 16.10 -16.69
N LEU A 1165 24.31 15.92 -15.38
CA LEU A 1165 23.72 16.75 -14.33
C LEU A 1165 24.16 18.21 -14.42
N GLU A 1166 25.46 18.44 -14.63
CA GLU A 1166 26.01 19.79 -14.79
C GLU A 1166 25.54 20.46 -16.07
N ALA A 1167 25.47 19.71 -17.17
CA ALA A 1167 24.93 20.20 -18.42
C ALA A 1167 23.46 20.59 -18.26
N LEU A 1168 22.66 19.74 -17.59
CA LEU A 1168 21.26 20.03 -17.31
C LEU A 1168 21.12 21.24 -16.38
N LYS A 1169 21.95 21.36 -15.34
CA LYS A 1169 21.97 22.52 -14.44
C LYS A 1169 22.26 23.80 -15.21
N ALA A 1170 23.26 23.78 -16.09
CA ALA A 1170 23.60 24.93 -16.92
C ALA A 1170 22.49 25.28 -17.93
N LEU A 1171 21.90 24.29 -18.61
CA LEU A 1171 20.83 24.51 -19.59
C LEU A 1171 19.53 25.06 -18.97
N ASN A 1172 19.34 24.88 -17.67
CA ASN A 1172 18.21 25.45 -16.93
C ASN A 1172 18.58 26.70 -16.13
N ASP A 1173 19.82 27.19 -16.18
CA ASP A 1173 20.24 28.40 -15.45
C ASP A 1173 20.05 29.64 -16.33
N ASP A 1174 19.44 30.70 -15.79
CA ASP A 1174 19.16 31.96 -16.49
C ASP A 1174 20.44 32.66 -16.99
N ARG A 1175 21.61 32.34 -16.45
CA ARG A 1175 22.91 32.81 -16.98
C ARG A 1175 23.15 32.32 -18.40
N TYR A 1176 22.64 31.13 -18.74
CA TYR A 1176 22.82 30.49 -20.03
C TYR A 1176 21.54 30.53 -20.85
N ASP A 1177 20.40 30.10 -20.31
CA ASP A 1177 19.11 30.11 -21.00
C ASP A 1177 18.20 31.26 -20.53
N ARG A 1178 18.66 32.51 -20.67
CA ARG A 1178 17.97 33.71 -20.15
C ARG A 1178 16.55 33.95 -20.69
N TYR A 1179 16.21 33.35 -21.82
CA TYR A 1179 14.90 33.47 -22.48
C TYR A 1179 14.04 32.23 -22.34
N HIS A 1180 14.50 31.22 -21.59
CA HIS A 1180 13.80 29.94 -21.38
C HIS A 1180 13.49 29.25 -22.72
N ALA A 1181 14.45 29.25 -23.64
CA ALA A 1181 14.29 28.63 -24.96
C ALA A 1181 14.06 27.11 -24.84
N MET A 1182 14.67 26.45 -23.86
CA MET A 1182 14.52 25.00 -23.66
C MET A 1182 13.10 24.61 -23.25
N ASP A 1183 12.35 25.48 -22.59
CA ASP A 1183 10.95 25.28 -22.19
C ASP A 1183 10.02 25.15 -23.41
N HIS A 1184 10.46 25.61 -24.56
CA HIS A 1184 9.74 25.48 -25.84
C HIS A 1184 10.33 24.37 -26.71
N VAL A 1185 11.65 24.20 -26.72
CA VAL A 1185 12.32 23.20 -27.58
C VAL A 1185 12.11 21.78 -27.07
N LEU A 1186 12.18 21.53 -25.75
CA LEU A 1186 12.02 20.17 -25.20
C LEU A 1186 10.62 19.59 -25.43
N PRO A 1187 9.51 20.31 -25.17
CA PRO A 1187 8.18 19.82 -25.53
C PRO A 1187 8.02 19.62 -27.04
N ALA A 1188 8.50 20.57 -27.85
CA ALA A 1188 8.39 20.50 -29.31
C ALA A 1188 9.15 19.30 -29.91
N LEU A 1189 10.26 18.90 -29.29
CA LEU A 1189 11.06 17.75 -29.68
C LEU A 1189 10.32 16.41 -29.53
N VAL A 1190 9.38 16.32 -28.58
CA VAL A 1190 8.59 15.11 -28.30
C VAL A 1190 7.13 15.19 -28.77
N ALA A 1191 6.66 16.38 -29.15
CA ALA A 1191 5.33 16.59 -29.69
C ALA A 1191 5.19 15.98 -31.11
N PRO A 1192 4.14 15.18 -31.38
CA PRO A 1192 3.89 14.64 -32.71
C PRO A 1192 3.68 15.73 -33.76
N MET A 1193 4.39 15.62 -34.90
CA MET A 1193 4.16 16.42 -36.09
C MET A 1193 2.85 16.02 -36.80
N ALA A 1194 2.49 16.74 -37.87
CA ALA A 1194 1.29 16.47 -38.67
C ALA A 1194 1.23 15.04 -39.27
N ASP A 1195 2.38 14.40 -39.46
CA ASP A 1195 2.49 13.02 -39.93
C ASP A 1195 2.46 11.98 -38.78
N GLY A 1196 2.27 12.41 -37.53
CA GLY A 1196 2.14 11.58 -36.34
C GLY A 1196 3.45 11.19 -35.64
N ARG A 1197 4.62 11.55 -36.20
CA ARG A 1197 5.94 11.28 -35.59
C ARG A 1197 6.46 12.49 -34.83
N ALA A 1198 7.09 12.28 -33.69
CA ALA A 1198 7.81 13.34 -32.99
C ALA A 1198 9.18 13.62 -33.65
N PRO A 1199 9.70 14.86 -33.62
CA PRO A 1199 11.02 15.18 -34.15
C PRO A 1199 12.14 14.27 -33.65
N ILE A 1200 12.14 13.92 -32.35
CA ILE A 1200 13.14 13.01 -31.78
C ILE A 1200 13.15 11.62 -32.42
N GLN A 1201 11.98 11.10 -32.78
CA GLN A 1201 11.86 9.80 -33.43
C GLN A 1201 12.47 9.86 -34.83
N VAL A 1202 12.22 10.96 -35.55
CA VAL A 1202 12.81 11.19 -36.88
C VAL A 1202 14.33 11.28 -36.81
N PHE A 1203 14.87 12.00 -35.81
CA PHE A 1203 16.32 12.10 -35.62
C PHE A 1203 16.96 10.74 -35.33
N LEU A 1204 16.37 9.94 -34.44
CA LEU A 1204 16.88 8.61 -34.09
C LEU A 1204 16.82 7.64 -35.28
N ASP A 1205 15.70 7.60 -36.00
CA ASP A 1205 15.56 6.74 -37.18
C ASP A 1205 16.52 7.18 -38.30
N ALA A 1206 16.69 8.49 -38.53
CA ALA A 1206 17.63 8.99 -39.53
C ALA A 1206 19.09 8.69 -39.14
N LEU A 1207 19.44 8.84 -37.86
CA LEU A 1207 20.76 8.49 -37.36
C LEU A 1207 21.07 7.01 -37.60
N ALA A 1208 20.11 6.12 -37.34
CA ALA A 1208 20.27 4.69 -37.55
C ALA A 1208 20.38 4.33 -39.04
N ASP A 1209 19.50 4.88 -39.89
CA ASP A 1209 19.48 4.59 -41.33
C ASP A 1209 20.73 5.10 -42.06
N VAL A 1210 21.23 6.28 -41.69
CA VAL A 1210 22.41 6.90 -42.31
C VAL A 1210 23.71 6.21 -41.87
N ASN A 1211 23.78 5.76 -40.62
CA ASN A 1211 25.01 5.20 -40.05
C ASN A 1211 25.11 3.68 -40.12
N ARG A 1212 24.15 2.98 -40.74
CA ARG A 1212 24.24 1.54 -40.96
C ARG A 1212 25.41 1.14 -41.88
N VAL A 1213 25.77 -0.14 -41.93
CA VAL A 1213 26.94 -0.60 -42.71
C VAL A 1213 26.74 -0.38 -44.20
N ASP A 1214 25.58 -0.78 -44.72
CA ASP A 1214 25.17 -0.50 -46.09
C ASP A 1214 23.90 0.36 -46.09
N ALA A 1215 24.10 1.66 -46.23
CA ALA A 1215 23.01 2.63 -46.21
C ALA A 1215 22.09 2.54 -47.42
N GLU A 1216 22.38 1.77 -48.47
CA GLU A 1216 21.42 1.45 -49.54
C GLU A 1216 20.36 0.43 -49.09
N SER A 1217 20.65 -0.35 -48.05
CA SER A 1217 19.75 -1.40 -47.57
C SER A 1217 18.48 -0.83 -46.94
N ALA A 1218 17.33 -1.40 -47.32
CA ALA A 1218 16.03 -1.18 -46.68
C ALA A 1218 15.62 -2.33 -45.74
N ALA A 1219 16.50 -3.30 -45.50
CA ALA A 1219 16.24 -4.41 -44.58
C ALA A 1219 16.27 -3.93 -43.11
N PRO A 1220 15.67 -4.68 -42.17
CA PRO A 1220 15.84 -4.46 -40.74
C PRO A 1220 17.31 -4.31 -40.34
N LEU A 1221 17.58 -3.54 -39.29
CA LEU A 1221 18.94 -3.33 -38.81
C LEU A 1221 19.51 -4.64 -38.24
N SER A 1222 20.60 -5.10 -38.83
CA SER A 1222 21.35 -6.24 -38.32
C SER A 1222 22.15 -5.88 -37.07
N ALA A 1223 22.64 -6.89 -36.33
CA ALA A 1223 23.53 -6.67 -35.20
C ALA A 1223 24.76 -5.84 -35.59
N GLU A 1224 25.30 -6.11 -36.77
CA GLU A 1224 26.44 -5.37 -37.32
C GLU A 1224 26.07 -3.92 -37.70
N ASP A 1225 24.84 -3.67 -38.14
CA ASP A 1225 24.35 -2.31 -38.36
C ASP A 1225 24.27 -1.52 -37.05
N TYR A 1226 23.68 -2.11 -35.98
CA TYR A 1226 23.65 -1.46 -34.66
C TYR A 1226 25.06 -1.14 -34.15
N ARG A 1227 25.97 -2.10 -34.25
CA ARG A 1227 27.37 -1.91 -33.87
C ARG A 1227 28.00 -0.74 -34.63
N GLN A 1228 27.78 -0.66 -35.94
CA GLN A 1228 28.29 0.42 -36.77
C GLN A 1228 27.67 1.78 -36.42
N VAL A 1229 26.37 1.84 -36.11
CA VAL A 1229 25.70 3.06 -35.67
C VAL A 1229 26.35 3.58 -34.38
N PHE A 1230 26.56 2.71 -33.38
CA PHE A 1230 27.22 3.11 -32.15
C PHE A 1230 28.69 3.49 -32.34
N LEU A 1231 29.42 2.81 -33.23
CA LEU A 1231 30.80 3.19 -33.59
C LEU A 1231 30.85 4.59 -34.21
N SER A 1232 29.93 4.88 -35.15
CA SER A 1232 29.85 6.19 -35.79
C SER A 1232 29.48 7.28 -34.78
N THR A 1233 28.55 7.01 -33.87
CA THR A 1233 28.21 7.94 -32.77
C THR A 1233 29.40 8.15 -31.83
N ARG A 1234 30.09 7.08 -31.42
CA ARG A 1234 31.30 7.17 -30.61
C ARG A 1234 32.36 8.03 -31.28
N ASP A 1235 32.69 7.75 -32.54
CA ASP A 1235 33.74 8.47 -33.27
C ASP A 1235 33.34 9.94 -33.47
N PHE A 1236 32.06 10.21 -33.73
CA PHE A 1236 31.56 11.57 -33.79
C PHE A 1236 31.77 12.33 -32.48
N LEU A 1237 31.54 11.69 -31.33
CA LEU A 1237 31.67 12.34 -30.02
C LEU A 1237 33.12 12.40 -29.52
N LEU A 1238 33.92 11.35 -29.73
CA LEU A 1238 35.22 11.14 -29.06
C LEU A 1238 36.46 11.26 -29.97
N ASP A 1239 36.32 11.26 -31.31
CA ASP A 1239 37.50 11.35 -32.19
C ASP A 1239 38.13 12.75 -32.14
N GLU A 1240 39.36 12.85 -31.64
CA GLU A 1240 40.11 14.11 -31.49
C GLU A 1240 40.43 14.80 -32.82
N THR A 1241 40.41 14.06 -33.93
CA THR A 1241 40.84 14.52 -35.26
C THR A 1241 39.68 14.82 -36.19
N ARG A 1242 38.53 14.18 -35.98
CA ARG A 1242 37.37 14.22 -36.89
C ARG A 1242 36.03 14.18 -36.17
N GLY A 1243 35.98 14.31 -34.85
CA GLY A 1243 34.77 14.35 -34.02
C GLY A 1243 34.52 15.73 -33.39
N LEU A 1244 33.65 15.78 -32.37
CA LEU A 1244 33.35 16.98 -31.58
C LEU A 1244 34.55 17.46 -30.76
N GLU A 1245 35.43 16.56 -30.32
CA GLU A 1245 36.67 16.93 -29.62
C GLU A 1245 37.56 17.87 -30.44
N GLN A 1246 37.59 17.69 -31.78
CA GLN A 1246 38.27 18.64 -32.66
C GLN A 1246 37.65 20.04 -32.60
N ILE A 1247 36.32 20.13 -32.55
CA ILE A 1247 35.59 21.39 -32.43
C ILE A 1247 35.90 22.05 -31.09
N TYR A 1248 35.90 21.29 -30.00
CA TYR A 1248 36.27 21.80 -28.67
C TYR A 1248 37.71 22.31 -28.64
N ALA A 1249 38.64 21.60 -29.27
CA ALA A 1249 40.03 22.06 -29.40
C ALA A 1249 40.15 23.36 -30.23
N ILE A 1250 39.36 23.53 -31.30
CA ILE A 1250 39.33 24.76 -32.09
C ILE A 1250 38.76 25.92 -31.26
N ILE A 1251 37.65 25.70 -30.56
CA ILE A 1251 37.01 26.73 -29.72
C ILE A 1251 37.98 27.17 -28.62
N LYS A 1252 38.63 26.22 -27.93
CA LYS A 1252 39.60 26.51 -26.86
C LYS A 1252 40.83 27.28 -27.33
N ASN A 1253 41.25 27.10 -28.59
CA ASN A 1253 42.46 27.73 -29.13
C ASN A 1253 42.18 28.98 -29.98
N ARG A 1254 40.92 29.47 -30.03
CA ARG A 1254 40.59 30.70 -30.75
C ARG A 1254 41.22 31.91 -30.04
N PRO A 1255 41.74 32.92 -30.77
CA PRO A 1255 42.17 34.16 -30.16
C PRO A 1255 40.97 34.81 -29.46
N HIS A 1256 41.07 35.06 -28.16
CA HIS A 1256 40.10 35.89 -27.45
C HIS A 1256 40.36 37.36 -27.84
N GLU A 1257 39.40 37.99 -28.53
CA GLU A 1257 39.41 39.45 -28.76
C GLU A 1257 38.96 40.23 -27.52
#